data_AF-E0E3D1-F1
#
_entry.id   AF-E0E3D1-F1
#
_cell.length_a   1.000
_cell.length_b   1.000
_cell.length_c   1.000
_cell.angle_alpha   90.00
_cell.angle_beta   90.00
_cell.angle_gamma   90.00
#
_symmetry.space_group_name_H-M   'P 1'
#
loop_
_entity.id
_entity.type
_entity.pdbx_description
1 polymer ?
#
loop_
_entity_poly.entity_id
_entity_poly.type
_entity_poly.pdbx_seq_one_letter_code
_entity_poly.pdbx_strand_id
1 'polypeptide(L)'
;MVYYDMSKLESKLDGSKKEHYSHARLEGDLYKLSENAARSLGSTREQKLFGIDLSRVQVIVSKNTAVGSNIFPGKHENIVYGTAGSKFPTQKFYPDEKDDLRGDFFVQAPDSDGFKEFKTVIEIPKKDKTVSYTNQNSTVQTPKTEFNMYLTGQATVMGDSRPGKQEFSYSIDGGNTFLPAANITDWSKVTHVKLDLGELPKGSQVNIKLPLKTNAKTTTDELEAYIGGSFETTDYTGFKMNGYINPAKYVYGNFAVISSDVWWDKNENGKLDDGEKKVSGLKLELYSPDQDITINKKVIAANTLIDSVTTDSNGRYELKSFMLNEGQWIKVTMPNGKTKLTLKAEDLHLLESKNSDFDRTTYKTPKLPELVREKPLDSIGCGLIRLPEIKTETVKIHVGEESGDAAAKGLATSDHPTENPVLKYVQLSDDVADVDSNGKVRGKNTGKIKAEVTATNTLAASNQAMPEDTVKGNYDIIVYGNIIYDKNHDDVSGQVPKDNKQYYPSVTVDGKDANTDKVTVLDAGTMKKSGYKFKGWNSQEDGKGTMYAKGDTFKTGKLGKDIKLYAIWSLVWTPMIPPTREIKVTKEWQSATGSTIEAPVDKVEVELYKDDVATGDKLELTKDNNWTGQFKNLQVANGLGSTNYYQYTVKEIGESGSAVKLAGKWYGVKYGGTMKDGLTVTNKEKITWTPMIPATRYLRVTKEWKEAGRSIEAPVEKIEVELYKDDVATGKKLELTKENNWKGEFKGLELEDGVGSNKYYKYTVKEVGENNNAINFSGRGYKVLYKGTMKDGLTITNERETYSPFNPGTNPDPDRIDGGDRIETGIKISQKYYDKAKTVIVVRHDLFPDSMTASVLAKLKDAPILLNPTNKLDPRVGAEIKRLGAEEVIIVGGPDSISEKVRGDLKAYDKDKDVERIAGVDRYGTSEMVARRVTGITGKKNTGVIASGQVFPDALSVGTFASRDGYPILLVKKNLVPDQVVRAIKALDINKTYIAGGTNTISKSTEAKLPGVLERMAGKDRYETSVAIAKSKFKDSTEAFIASGEEFADALVISPISGKYNKPTLLASRNKNTNAVVKKYIEDAGLTSIIAIGGEKYLPYSVLRDLVR
;
A
#
# COMPACT_ATOMS: atom_id res chain seq x y z
N MET A 1 51.06 10.73 -6.16
CA MET A 1 52.46 10.99 -6.54
C MET A 1 52.49 12.23 -7.43
N VAL A 2 53.19 13.28 -7.03
CA VAL A 2 53.46 14.45 -7.88
C VAL A 2 54.85 14.24 -8.48
N TYR A 3 54.96 14.24 -9.80
CA TYR A 3 56.25 14.16 -10.48
C TYR A 3 56.79 15.58 -10.63
N TYR A 4 58.00 15.83 -10.10
CA TYR A 4 58.71 17.10 -10.28
C TYR A 4 59.75 16.93 -11.39
N ASP A 5 59.74 17.83 -12.36
CA ASP A 5 60.74 17.85 -13.42
C ASP A 5 62.05 18.44 -12.89
N MET A 6 63.03 17.57 -12.69
CA MET A 6 64.36 17.90 -12.16
C MET A 6 65.36 18.28 -13.26
N SER A 7 64.93 18.40 -14.52
CA SER A 7 65.81 18.67 -15.67
C SER A 7 66.55 20.02 -15.62
N LYS A 8 66.19 20.93 -14.70
CA LYS A 8 66.79 22.26 -14.51
C LYS A 8 67.71 22.37 -13.29
N LEU A 9 68.29 21.28 -12.83
CA LEU A 9 69.26 21.30 -11.72
C LEU A 9 70.59 21.93 -12.19
N GLU A 10 70.86 23.16 -11.75
CA GLU A 10 72.15 23.80 -11.96
C GLU A 10 73.13 23.39 -10.86
N SER A 11 74.21 22.71 -11.23
CA SER A 11 75.34 22.46 -10.35
C SER A 11 76.44 23.48 -10.64
N LYS A 12 76.75 24.34 -9.66
CA LYS A 12 77.91 25.23 -9.73
C LYS A 12 79.07 24.61 -8.95
N LEU A 13 80.17 24.37 -9.65
CA LEU A 13 81.48 24.08 -9.05
C LEU A 13 82.14 25.41 -8.68
N ASP A 14 82.40 25.65 -7.39
CA ASP A 14 83.16 26.84 -6.96
C ASP A 14 84.69 26.68 -7.12
N GLY A 15 85.15 25.55 -7.67
CA GLY A 15 86.56 25.28 -7.93
C GLY A 15 87.38 24.91 -6.69
N SER A 16 86.78 24.79 -5.50
CA SER A 16 87.49 24.36 -4.28
C SER A 16 87.21 22.88 -3.97
N LYS A 17 88.27 22.06 -3.89
CA LYS A 17 88.22 20.60 -3.73
C LYS A 17 87.78 20.10 -2.33
N LYS A 18 86.83 20.75 -1.64
CA LYS A 18 86.45 20.29 -0.28
C LYS A 18 84.99 20.07 0.08
N GLU A 19 83.97 20.64 -0.57
CA GLU A 19 82.58 20.19 -0.34
C GLU A 19 81.73 20.29 -1.61
N HIS A 20 81.00 19.22 -1.94
CA HIS A 20 80.03 19.21 -3.03
C HIS A 20 78.74 19.89 -2.55
N TYR A 21 78.41 21.07 -3.08
CA TYR A 21 77.08 21.66 -2.85
C TYR A 21 76.25 21.60 -4.13
N SER A 22 75.12 20.89 -4.05
CA SER A 22 74.08 20.92 -5.07
C SER A 22 73.00 21.89 -4.61
N HIS A 23 72.82 22.99 -5.33
CA HIS A 23 71.71 23.92 -5.10
C HIS A 23 70.55 23.48 -6.01
N ALA A 24 69.45 22.99 -5.43
CA ALA A 24 68.25 22.71 -6.20
C ALA A 24 67.28 23.89 -6.07
N ARG A 25 66.83 24.41 -7.21
CA ARG A 25 65.81 25.47 -7.31
C ARG A 25 64.52 24.83 -7.81
N LEU A 26 63.49 24.83 -6.96
CA LEU A 26 62.15 24.32 -7.30
C LEU A 26 61.24 25.50 -7.66
N GLU A 27 60.78 25.52 -8.91
CA GLU A 27 59.85 26.51 -9.45
C GLU A 27 58.49 25.85 -9.72
N GLY A 28 57.41 26.38 -9.16
CA GLY A 28 56.07 25.81 -9.34
C GLY A 28 54.94 26.77 -8.97
N ASP A 29 53.73 26.41 -9.41
CA ASP A 29 52.49 27.17 -9.19
C ASP A 29 52.02 27.06 -7.72
N LEU A 30 51.55 28.17 -7.12
CA LEU A 30 51.12 28.25 -5.72
C LEU A 30 50.01 27.23 -5.41
N TYR A 31 49.16 26.92 -6.39
CA TYR A 31 48.08 25.93 -6.27
C TYR A 31 48.58 24.46 -6.29
N LYS A 32 49.79 24.19 -6.77
CA LYS A 32 50.36 22.83 -6.87
C LYS A 32 51.41 22.54 -5.80
N LEU A 33 52.03 23.57 -5.23
CA LEU A 33 52.86 23.47 -4.03
C LEU A 33 51.99 23.47 -2.76
N SER A 34 51.05 22.53 -2.67
CA SER A 34 50.34 22.30 -1.40
C SER A 34 51.34 22.10 -0.25
N GLU A 35 50.95 22.47 0.98
CA GLU A 35 51.56 22.27 2.32
C GLU A 35 52.57 21.12 2.50
N ASN A 36 52.47 20.07 1.69
CA ASN A 36 53.39 18.94 1.62
C ASN A 36 54.83 19.31 1.26
N ALA A 37 55.11 20.28 0.38
CA ALA A 37 56.51 20.46 -0.08
C ALA A 37 57.45 20.97 1.03
N ALA A 38 56.99 21.95 1.84
CA ALA A 38 57.75 22.49 2.96
C ALA A 38 57.77 21.54 4.18
N ARG A 39 56.66 20.85 4.49
CA ARG A 39 56.63 19.82 5.56
C ARG A 39 57.44 18.58 5.20
N SER A 40 57.52 18.17 3.93
CA SER A 40 58.28 17.00 3.50
C SER A 40 59.79 17.21 3.54
N LEU A 41 60.28 18.45 3.46
CA LEU A 41 61.70 18.78 3.63
C LEU A 41 62.13 18.80 5.11
N GLY A 42 61.18 18.98 6.04
CA GLY A 42 61.42 19.02 7.48
C GLY A 42 61.06 17.74 8.26
N SER A 43 60.40 16.75 7.65
CA SER A 43 59.87 15.57 8.34
C SER A 43 60.80 14.35 8.36
N THR A 44 61.95 14.40 7.67
CA THR A 44 62.93 13.30 7.66
C THR A 44 64.15 13.63 8.52
N ARG A 45 64.59 12.67 9.34
CA ARG A 45 65.83 12.79 10.14
C ARG A 45 67.10 12.83 9.27
N GLU A 46 67.04 12.29 8.05
CA GLU A 46 68.06 12.48 7.03
C GLU A 46 67.57 13.51 6.00
N GLN A 47 68.18 14.69 6.04
CA GLN A 47 67.97 15.75 5.04
C GLN A 47 68.87 15.52 3.81
N LYS A 48 68.97 14.28 3.33
CA LYS A 48 69.77 13.95 2.14
C LYS A 48 68.97 13.05 1.20
N LEU A 49 68.83 13.47 -0.05
CA LEU A 49 68.28 12.64 -1.13
C LEU A 49 69.31 12.59 -2.26
N PHE A 50 69.80 11.39 -2.59
CA PHE A 50 70.87 11.17 -3.59
C PHE A 50 72.15 12.00 -3.35
N GLY A 51 72.49 12.29 -2.10
CA GLY A 51 73.69 13.08 -1.74
C GLY A 51 73.49 14.61 -1.74
N ILE A 52 72.30 15.10 -2.10
CA ILE A 52 71.95 16.52 -2.04
C ILE A 52 71.46 16.87 -0.63
N ASP A 53 72.08 17.87 0.01
CA ASP A 53 71.63 18.43 1.28
C ASP A 53 70.34 19.24 1.07
N LEU A 54 69.23 18.68 1.56
CA LEU A 54 67.90 19.24 1.41
C LEU A 54 67.66 20.47 2.29
N SER A 55 68.51 20.73 3.29
CA SER A 55 68.43 21.93 4.14
C SER A 55 68.78 23.23 3.41
N ARG A 56 69.43 23.13 2.23
CA ARG A 56 69.90 24.25 1.40
C ARG A 56 69.14 24.41 0.08
N VAL A 57 68.04 23.69 -0.08
CA VAL A 57 67.14 23.78 -1.25
C VAL A 57 66.28 25.03 -1.15
N GLN A 58 66.35 25.90 -2.15
CA GLN A 58 65.56 27.13 -2.19
C GLN A 58 64.30 26.90 -3.05
N VAL A 59 63.13 26.96 -2.42
CA VAL A 59 61.84 26.90 -3.12
C VAL A 59 61.45 28.34 -3.47
N ILE A 60 61.38 28.64 -4.77
CA ILE A 60 60.96 29.95 -5.27
C ILE A 60 59.65 29.75 -6.01
N VAL A 61 58.54 30.21 -5.43
CA VAL A 61 57.24 30.23 -6.11
C VAL A 61 57.37 31.17 -7.30
N SER A 62 57.49 30.59 -8.49
CA SER A 62 57.83 31.35 -9.69
C SER A 62 56.56 31.65 -10.48
N LYS A 63 56.29 32.94 -10.64
CA LYS A 63 55.38 33.54 -11.62
C LYS A 63 53.89 33.15 -11.53
N ASN A 64 53.29 33.36 -10.37
CA ASN A 64 51.88 33.78 -10.31
C ASN A 64 51.75 34.75 -9.13
N THR A 65 51.18 35.93 -9.37
CA THR A 65 50.73 36.81 -8.29
C THR A 65 49.85 36.01 -7.35
N ALA A 66 50.21 35.91 -6.08
CA ALA A 66 49.37 35.27 -5.09
C ALA A 66 48.18 36.18 -4.76
N VAL A 67 47.19 36.31 -5.65
CA VAL A 67 45.91 36.92 -5.27
C VAL A 67 45.09 35.89 -4.51
N GLY A 68 45.55 35.58 -3.31
CA GLY A 68 44.70 35.00 -2.29
C GLY A 68 43.79 36.07 -1.73
N SER A 69 42.59 35.69 -1.36
CA SER A 69 41.67 36.47 -0.54
C SER A 69 41.14 35.54 0.54
N ASN A 70 41.65 35.68 1.76
CA ASN A 70 40.92 35.21 2.94
C ASN A 70 40.28 36.41 3.61
N ILE A 71 39.06 36.20 4.09
CA ILE A 71 38.20 37.25 4.58
C ILE A 71 37.67 36.85 5.94
N PHE A 72 37.84 37.75 6.89
CA PHE A 72 37.43 37.60 8.27
C PHE A 72 36.19 38.46 8.58
N PRO A 73 35.42 38.11 9.61
CA PRO A 73 34.28 38.91 10.09
C PRO A 73 34.65 39.88 11.20
N GLY A 74 33.76 40.84 11.45
CA GLY A 74 34.17 42.10 12.05
C GLY A 74 33.37 42.71 13.18
N LYS A 75 32.85 41.89 14.08
CA LYS A 75 32.40 42.41 15.39
C LYS A 75 33.22 41.91 16.58
N HIS A 76 34.15 40.97 16.36
CA HIS A 76 34.98 40.39 17.39
C HIS A 76 36.47 40.55 17.05
N GLU A 77 37.28 40.96 18.04
CA GLU A 77 38.73 41.18 17.88
C GLU A 77 39.52 39.86 17.79
N ASN A 78 38.94 38.74 18.25
CA ASN A 78 39.59 37.43 18.26
C ASN A 78 39.18 36.59 17.04
N ILE A 79 40.18 36.21 16.24
CA ILE A 79 40.02 35.53 14.95
C ILE A 79 40.68 34.15 15.03
N VAL A 80 39.95 33.10 14.61
CA VAL A 80 40.53 31.77 14.36
C VAL A 80 40.95 31.68 12.89
N TYR A 81 42.25 31.59 12.65
CA TYR A 81 42.83 31.47 11.31
C TYR A 81 42.58 30.07 10.74
N GLY A 82 41.73 29.97 9.71
CA GLY A 82 41.63 28.74 8.91
C GLY A 82 42.88 28.52 8.06
N THR A 83 43.32 27.28 7.93
CA THR A 83 44.48 26.90 7.11
C THR A 83 44.24 27.25 5.64
N ALA A 84 45.28 27.72 4.95
CA ALA A 84 45.24 27.96 3.50
C ALA A 84 44.75 26.70 2.77
N GLY A 85 43.64 26.80 2.04
CA GLY A 85 43.00 25.65 1.35
C GLY A 85 41.56 25.34 1.76
N SER A 86 40.99 26.05 2.74
CA SER A 86 39.54 25.99 3.01
C SER A 86 38.73 26.52 1.81
N LYS A 87 37.74 25.75 1.34
CA LYS A 87 36.76 26.20 0.33
C LYS A 87 35.74 27.09 1.04
N PHE A 88 35.89 28.40 0.87
CA PHE A 88 35.02 29.47 1.37
C PHE A 88 35.09 29.68 2.91
N PRO A 89 35.83 30.68 3.40
CA PRO A 89 35.64 31.12 4.78
C PRO A 89 34.17 31.52 4.98
N THR A 90 33.51 30.90 5.95
CA THR A 90 32.08 31.07 6.23
C THR A 90 31.91 31.96 7.45
N GLN A 91 31.10 33.01 7.32
CA GLN A 91 30.73 33.87 8.43
C GLN A 91 29.26 33.80 8.78
N LYS A 92 28.95 33.58 10.06
CA LYS A 92 27.59 33.73 10.59
C LYS A 92 27.41 35.12 11.21
N PHE A 93 26.33 35.81 10.87
CA PHE A 93 25.91 37.05 11.52
C PHE A 93 24.44 36.95 11.90
N TYR A 94 24.05 37.65 12.95
CA TYR A 94 22.73 37.50 13.55
C TYR A 94 21.78 38.64 13.16
N PRO A 95 20.46 38.46 13.32
CA PRO A 95 19.47 39.45 12.97
C PRO A 95 19.76 40.85 13.50
N ASP A 96 20.15 40.98 14.76
CA ASP A 96 20.49 42.25 15.42
C ASP A 96 21.72 42.97 14.82
N GLU A 97 22.50 42.30 13.98
CA GLU A 97 23.70 42.83 13.35
C GLU A 97 23.47 43.32 11.92
N LYS A 98 22.26 43.16 11.37
CA LYS A 98 21.99 43.40 9.94
C LYS A 98 22.38 44.80 9.44
N ASP A 99 22.40 45.80 10.32
CA ASP A 99 22.67 47.21 10.01
C ASP A 99 24.15 47.60 10.27
N ASP A 100 24.95 46.70 10.84
CA ASP A 100 26.35 46.89 11.25
C ASP A 100 27.18 45.64 10.93
N LEU A 101 27.36 45.37 9.62
CA LEU A 101 28.15 44.26 9.11
C LEU A 101 29.51 44.73 8.58
N ARG A 102 30.47 43.81 8.49
CA ARG A 102 31.81 44.05 7.97
C ARG A 102 32.24 42.94 7.01
N GLY A 103 32.94 43.30 5.94
CA GLY A 103 33.71 42.34 5.15
C GLY A 103 35.16 42.74 4.99
N ASP A 104 36.07 41.82 5.28
CA ASP A 104 37.52 42.07 5.24
C ASP A 104 38.17 41.34 4.07
N PHE A 105 38.78 41.99 3.11
CA PHE A 105 39.46 41.38 1.97
C PHE A 105 40.96 41.49 2.16
N PHE A 106 41.75 40.61 1.57
CA PHE A 106 43.17 40.89 1.41
C PHE A 106 43.64 40.70 -0.03
N VAL A 107 44.72 41.39 -0.34
CA VAL A 107 45.50 41.24 -1.57
C VAL A 107 46.95 41.03 -1.17
N GLN A 108 47.59 39.97 -1.67
CA GLN A 108 48.99 39.67 -1.38
C GLN A 108 49.84 39.70 -2.67
N ALA A 109 51.01 40.34 -2.60
CA ALA A 109 52.00 40.29 -3.66
C ALA A 109 52.92 39.07 -3.46
N PRO A 110 53.37 38.41 -4.54
CA PRO A 110 54.29 37.27 -4.42
C PRO A 110 55.68 37.70 -3.95
N ASP A 111 56.48 36.72 -3.51
CA ASP A 111 57.85 36.95 -3.04
C ASP A 111 58.88 37.10 -4.18
N SER A 112 58.48 36.94 -5.44
CA SER A 112 59.32 37.13 -6.64
C SER A 112 59.26 38.56 -7.18
N ASP A 113 60.27 39.01 -7.94
CA ASP A 113 60.16 40.24 -8.75
C ASP A 113 58.99 40.08 -9.73
N GLY A 114 58.10 41.07 -9.87
CA GLY A 114 57.17 40.95 -11.00
C GLY A 114 55.87 41.74 -11.14
N PHE A 115 55.49 42.79 -10.40
CA PHE A 115 54.22 43.49 -10.73
C PHE A 115 54.31 45.01 -10.66
N LYS A 116 54.10 45.66 -11.80
CA LYS A 116 54.07 47.12 -11.96
C LYS A 116 52.70 47.71 -11.63
N GLU A 117 51.62 46.98 -11.91
CA GLU A 117 50.26 47.41 -11.61
C GLU A 117 49.42 46.27 -11.04
N PHE A 118 48.65 46.57 -10.00
CA PHE A 118 47.68 45.66 -9.39
C PHE A 118 46.33 46.35 -9.20
N LYS A 119 45.27 45.80 -9.80
CA LYS A 119 43.90 46.32 -9.71
C LYS A 119 42.95 45.21 -9.29
N THR A 120 42.04 45.51 -8.38
CA THR A 120 41.01 44.57 -7.92
C THR A 120 39.64 45.21 -7.97
N VAL A 121 38.61 44.40 -8.27
CA VAL A 121 37.21 44.80 -8.32
C VAL A 121 36.42 43.79 -7.49
N ILE A 122 35.85 44.26 -6.38
CA ILE A 122 34.99 43.48 -5.49
C ILE A 122 33.53 43.75 -5.87
N GLU A 123 32.75 42.70 -6.05
CA GLU A 123 31.32 42.75 -6.33
C GLU A 123 30.51 42.66 -5.03
N ILE A 124 29.62 43.62 -4.79
CA ILE A 124 28.75 43.63 -3.60
C ILE A 124 27.61 42.61 -3.79
N PRO A 125 27.35 41.71 -2.82
CA PRO A 125 26.38 40.64 -2.97
C PRO A 125 24.97 41.14 -3.26
N LYS A 126 24.37 40.63 -4.33
CA LYS A 126 22.97 40.87 -4.68
C LYS A 126 22.23 39.54 -4.80
N LYS A 127 20.97 39.55 -4.36
CA LYS A 127 20.09 38.40 -4.43
C LYS A 127 20.01 37.84 -5.86
N ASP A 128 19.95 36.53 -5.96
CA ASP A 128 19.88 35.74 -7.20
C ASP A 128 21.13 35.81 -8.10
N LYS A 129 22.21 36.47 -7.65
CA LYS A 129 23.51 36.52 -8.32
C LYS A 129 24.46 35.45 -7.80
N THR A 130 25.34 34.98 -8.67
CA THR A 130 26.43 34.05 -8.37
C THR A 130 27.75 34.80 -8.51
N VAL A 131 28.76 34.37 -7.76
CA VAL A 131 30.12 34.91 -7.86
C VAL A 131 31.01 33.89 -8.57
N SER A 132 31.82 34.38 -9.51
CA SER A 132 32.79 33.55 -10.24
C SER A 132 34.07 33.36 -9.43
N TYR A 133 34.64 32.16 -9.46
CA TYR A 133 35.93 31.87 -8.81
C TYR A 133 36.71 30.76 -9.52
N THR A 134 38.01 30.68 -9.26
CA THR A 134 38.89 29.66 -9.88
C THR A 134 39.05 28.45 -8.96
N ASN A 135 38.72 27.26 -9.46
CA ASN A 135 38.96 25.98 -8.78
C ASN A 135 39.65 25.02 -9.76
N GLN A 136 40.85 24.54 -9.42
CA GLN A 136 41.63 23.60 -10.27
C GLN A 136 41.74 24.08 -11.74
N ASN A 137 42.07 25.36 -11.94
CA ASN A 137 42.19 26.00 -13.25
C ASN A 137 40.89 26.06 -14.08
N SER A 138 39.73 25.83 -13.45
CA SER A 138 38.41 25.99 -14.06
C SER A 138 37.64 27.13 -13.38
N THR A 139 36.91 27.92 -14.16
CA THR A 139 35.97 28.92 -13.65
C THR A 139 34.71 28.21 -13.13
N VAL A 140 34.38 28.43 -11.86
CA VAL A 140 33.21 27.87 -11.17
C VAL A 140 32.36 29.00 -10.62
N GLN A 141 31.06 28.75 -10.44
CA GLN A 141 30.11 29.68 -9.84
C GLN A 141 29.74 29.23 -8.43
N THR A 142 29.55 30.18 -7.51
CA THR A 142 28.90 29.91 -6.21
C THR A 142 27.42 29.56 -6.41
N PRO A 143 26.75 28.99 -5.39
CA PRO A 143 25.30 29.09 -5.29
C PRO A 143 24.82 30.55 -5.39
N LYS A 144 23.53 30.71 -5.70
CA LYS A 144 22.91 32.03 -5.75
C LYS A 144 22.84 32.64 -4.36
N THR A 145 23.20 33.92 -4.26
CA THR A 145 23.00 34.73 -3.06
C THR A 145 21.51 34.89 -2.75
N GLU A 146 21.11 34.75 -1.49
CA GLU A 146 19.70 34.71 -1.06
C GLU A 146 19.16 36.06 -0.55
N PHE A 147 20.05 37.01 -0.21
CA PHE A 147 19.71 38.36 0.25
C PHE A 147 20.65 39.44 -0.30
N ASN A 148 20.21 40.70 -0.32
CA ASN A 148 21.07 41.80 -0.78
C ASN A 148 21.95 42.33 0.35
N MET A 149 23.20 42.62 0.01
CA MET A 149 24.08 43.43 0.82
C MET A 149 24.30 44.81 0.19
N TYR A 150 24.69 45.76 1.04
CA TYR A 150 24.85 47.15 0.69
C TYR A 150 26.05 47.73 1.42
N LEU A 151 26.80 48.61 0.75
CA LEU A 151 27.86 49.37 1.37
C LEU A 151 27.24 50.51 2.22
N THR A 152 27.81 50.81 3.38
CA THR A 152 27.34 51.89 4.28
C THR A 152 28.30 53.08 4.36
N GLY A 153 29.49 52.95 3.78
CA GLY A 153 30.51 53.99 3.76
C GLY A 153 31.72 53.59 2.91
N GLN A 154 32.79 54.38 3.00
CA GLN A 154 34.03 54.11 2.25
C GLN A 154 34.71 52.82 2.72
N ALA A 155 35.34 52.11 1.78
CA ALA A 155 36.27 51.05 2.10
C ALA A 155 37.52 51.63 2.77
N THR A 156 38.10 50.93 3.74
CA THR A 156 39.32 51.36 4.45
C THR A 156 40.39 50.28 4.41
N VAL A 157 41.66 50.65 4.60
CA VAL A 157 42.78 49.70 4.73
C VAL A 157 43.11 49.49 6.20
N MET A 158 43.42 48.25 6.61
CA MET A 158 43.80 47.92 7.99
C MET A 158 45.20 47.27 8.07
N GLY A 159 46.03 47.75 9.01
CA GLY A 159 47.39 47.23 9.27
C GLY A 159 48.49 47.75 8.33
N ASP A 160 49.76 47.45 8.66
CA ASP A 160 50.93 47.74 7.82
C ASP A 160 51.58 46.43 7.33
N SER A 161 51.60 46.26 6.01
CA SER A 161 52.72 45.58 5.36
C SER A 161 53.01 46.22 4.01
N ARG A 162 53.62 47.42 4.05
CA ARG A 162 54.26 48.17 2.96
C ARG A 162 53.32 48.50 1.77
N PRO A 163 52.64 49.66 1.80
CA PRO A 163 51.51 49.94 0.90
C PRO A 163 51.91 50.38 -0.51
N GLY A 164 51.13 49.96 -1.51
CA GLY A 164 51.06 50.60 -2.83
C GLY A 164 50.13 51.82 -2.86
N LYS A 165 49.59 52.19 -4.03
CA LYS A 165 48.83 53.43 -4.33
C LYS A 165 47.50 53.63 -3.57
N GLN A 166 46.81 52.54 -3.22
CA GLN A 166 45.55 52.50 -2.43
C GLN A 166 44.42 53.44 -2.89
N GLU A 167 44.19 53.56 -4.20
CA GLU A 167 43.10 54.39 -4.72
C GLU A 167 41.79 53.61 -4.84
N PHE A 168 40.76 54.05 -4.09
CA PHE A 168 39.42 53.47 -4.15
C PHE A 168 38.49 54.25 -5.09
N SER A 169 37.73 53.51 -5.88
CA SER A 169 36.63 54.04 -6.69
C SER A 169 35.45 53.08 -6.70
N TYR A 170 34.25 53.58 -6.95
CA TYR A 170 32.99 52.87 -6.71
C TYR A 170 32.07 52.93 -7.91
N SER A 171 31.38 51.84 -8.22
CA SER A 171 30.41 51.77 -9.32
C SER A 171 28.99 51.53 -8.80
N ILE A 172 28.04 52.29 -9.33
CA ILE A 172 26.59 52.13 -9.08
C ILE A 172 25.83 51.52 -10.28
N ASP A 173 26.53 51.29 -11.39
CA ASP A 173 25.96 50.92 -12.69
C ASP A 173 26.42 49.51 -13.15
N GLY A 174 26.76 48.64 -12.20
CA GLY A 174 27.14 47.25 -12.48
C GLY A 174 28.57 47.07 -12.97
N GLY A 175 29.48 47.97 -12.59
CA GLY A 175 30.91 47.88 -12.91
C GLY A 175 31.31 48.62 -14.19
N ASN A 176 30.41 49.38 -14.82
CA ASN A 176 30.70 50.10 -16.07
C ASN A 176 31.46 51.41 -15.82
N THR A 177 31.04 52.19 -14.83
CA THR A 177 31.65 53.49 -14.47
C THR A 177 32.08 53.49 -13.01
N PHE A 178 33.31 53.96 -12.75
CA PHE A 178 33.87 54.08 -11.41
C PHE A 178 34.06 55.55 -11.02
N LEU A 179 33.48 55.94 -9.89
CA LEU A 179 33.47 57.31 -9.36
C LEU A 179 34.29 57.40 -8.06
N PRO A 180 34.90 58.56 -7.76
CA PRO A 180 35.54 58.79 -6.47
C PRO A 180 34.50 58.83 -5.34
N ALA A 181 34.92 58.53 -4.11
CA ALA A 181 34.02 58.49 -2.96
C ALA A 181 33.20 59.77 -2.74
N ALA A 182 33.78 60.94 -3.04
CA ALA A 182 33.11 62.24 -2.90
C ALA A 182 31.86 62.38 -3.80
N ASN A 183 31.75 61.58 -4.86
CA ASN A 183 30.64 61.61 -5.81
C ASN A 183 29.58 60.54 -5.52
N ILE A 184 29.72 59.78 -4.44
CA ILE A 184 28.73 58.77 -4.01
C ILE A 184 27.76 59.40 -3.01
N THR A 185 26.53 59.65 -3.47
CA THR A 185 25.45 60.24 -2.65
C THR A 185 24.63 59.20 -1.88
N ASP A 186 24.62 57.95 -2.36
CA ASP A 186 23.93 56.83 -1.73
C ASP A 186 24.79 55.56 -1.81
N TRP A 187 25.44 55.24 -0.69
CA TRP A 187 26.31 54.07 -0.54
C TRP A 187 25.58 52.75 -0.80
N SER A 188 24.26 52.69 -0.62
CA SER A 188 23.50 51.46 -0.86
C SER A 188 23.36 51.11 -2.35
N LYS A 189 23.55 52.08 -3.24
CA LYS A 189 23.52 51.83 -4.69
C LYS A 189 24.84 51.28 -5.23
N VAL A 190 25.90 51.27 -4.44
CA VAL A 190 27.19 50.72 -4.85
C VAL A 190 27.05 49.23 -5.13
N THR A 191 27.50 48.84 -6.31
CA THR A 191 27.52 47.47 -6.84
C THR A 191 28.92 46.89 -6.88
N HIS A 192 29.94 47.72 -7.13
CA HIS A 192 31.34 47.27 -7.18
C HIS A 192 32.26 48.28 -6.48
N VAL A 193 33.30 47.76 -5.83
CA VAL A 193 34.40 48.53 -5.25
C VAL A 193 35.66 48.19 -6.01
N LYS A 194 36.25 49.17 -6.69
CA LYS A 194 37.54 49.03 -7.37
C LYS A 194 38.64 49.63 -6.51
N LEU A 195 39.73 48.90 -6.41
CA LEU A 195 40.93 49.32 -5.70
C LEU A 195 42.13 49.19 -6.64
N ASP A 196 42.81 50.31 -6.86
CA ASP A 196 44.07 50.40 -7.58
C ASP A 196 45.22 50.49 -6.57
N LEU A 197 46.02 49.43 -6.52
CA LEU A 197 47.15 49.30 -5.61
C LEU A 197 48.46 49.70 -6.27
N GLY A 198 48.49 49.97 -7.58
CA GLY A 198 49.73 50.26 -8.29
C GLY A 198 50.79 49.18 -8.09
N GLU A 199 52.02 49.59 -7.82
CA GLU A 199 53.15 48.70 -7.53
C GLU A 199 53.12 48.24 -6.07
N LEU A 200 53.24 46.92 -5.86
CA LEU A 200 53.24 46.30 -4.53
C LEU A 200 54.63 45.71 -4.22
N PRO A 201 55.23 46.01 -3.05
CA PRO A 201 56.49 45.38 -2.64
C PRO A 201 56.36 43.86 -2.53
N LYS A 202 57.46 43.13 -2.76
CA LYS A 202 57.52 41.67 -2.61
C LYS A 202 57.02 41.22 -1.25
N GLY A 203 56.10 40.25 -1.23
CA GLY A 203 55.50 39.70 -0.03
C GLY A 203 54.63 40.68 0.77
N SER A 204 54.27 41.84 0.21
CA SER A 204 53.33 42.78 0.85
C SER A 204 51.91 42.24 0.84
N GLN A 205 51.13 42.62 1.86
CA GLN A 205 49.71 42.32 1.96
C GLN A 205 48.93 43.60 2.28
N VAL A 206 47.81 43.80 1.58
CA VAL A 206 46.88 44.90 1.84
C VAL A 206 45.56 44.30 2.30
N ASN A 207 45.13 44.64 3.52
CA ASN A 207 43.82 44.24 4.05
C ASN A 207 42.81 45.38 3.87
N ILE A 208 41.63 45.08 3.37
CA ILE A 208 40.59 46.03 2.95
C ILE A 208 39.33 45.74 3.75
N LYS A 209 38.79 46.72 4.44
CA LYS A 209 37.54 46.62 5.19
C LYS A 209 36.41 47.29 4.41
N LEU A 210 35.32 46.55 4.20
CA LEU A 210 34.07 47.03 3.63
C LEU A 210 33.01 47.16 4.74
N PRO A 211 32.49 48.37 5.02
CA PRO A 211 31.36 48.55 5.93
C PRO A 211 30.05 48.17 5.21
N LEU A 212 29.36 47.15 5.70
CA LEU A 212 28.22 46.52 5.02
C LEU A 212 26.95 46.57 5.87
N LYS A 213 25.80 46.43 5.21
CA LYS A 213 24.50 46.11 5.81
C LYS A 213 23.71 45.19 4.90
N THR A 214 22.65 44.57 5.41
CA THR A 214 21.73 43.72 4.65
C THR A 214 20.27 44.11 4.85
N ASN A 215 19.44 43.77 3.85
CA ASN A 215 17.97 43.86 3.97
C ASN A 215 17.31 42.51 4.30
N ALA A 216 18.10 41.52 4.73
CA ALA A 216 17.58 40.22 5.14
C ALA A 216 16.45 40.39 6.17
N LYS A 217 15.34 39.67 5.93
CA LYS A 217 14.22 39.65 6.86
C LYS A 217 14.53 38.68 7.98
N THR A 218 14.18 39.06 9.21
CA THR A 218 14.18 38.17 10.37
C THR A 218 13.40 36.89 10.06
N THR A 219 14.10 35.76 10.06
CA THR A 219 13.59 34.41 9.73
C THR A 219 14.41 33.36 10.48
N THR A 220 13.84 32.17 10.70
CA THR A 220 14.53 31.01 11.28
C THR A 220 15.28 30.17 10.23
N ASP A 221 15.13 30.51 8.95
CA ASP A 221 15.98 29.98 7.88
C ASP A 221 17.38 30.58 7.96
N GLU A 222 18.41 29.76 7.73
CA GLU A 222 19.74 30.31 7.47
C GLU A 222 19.80 30.73 6.01
N LEU A 223 20.17 31.99 5.74
CA LEU A 223 20.30 32.51 4.37
C LEU A 223 21.76 32.75 4.04
N GLU A 224 22.15 32.51 2.79
CA GLU A 224 23.53 32.59 2.33
C GLU A 224 23.74 33.73 1.33
N ALA A 225 24.83 34.46 1.44
CA ALA A 225 25.30 35.42 0.45
C ALA A 225 26.78 35.20 0.15
N TYR A 226 27.16 35.42 -1.10
CA TYR A 226 28.53 35.20 -1.57
C TYR A 226 29.10 36.52 -2.05
N ILE A 227 30.26 36.90 -1.50
CA ILE A 227 31.00 38.11 -1.89
C ILE A 227 32.33 37.70 -2.52
N GLY A 228 32.71 38.31 -3.63
CA GLY A 228 34.00 38.06 -4.29
C GLY A 228 34.23 39.06 -5.40
N GLY A 229 34.98 38.69 -6.44
CA GLY A 229 35.31 39.64 -7.49
C GLY A 229 36.43 39.17 -8.40
N SER A 230 37.09 40.11 -9.06
CA SER A 230 38.16 39.87 -10.03
C SER A 230 39.38 40.73 -9.77
N PHE A 231 40.53 40.30 -10.26
CA PHE A 231 41.76 41.08 -10.24
C PHE A 231 42.43 41.08 -11.61
N GLU A 232 43.17 42.16 -11.88
CA GLU A 232 44.06 42.32 -13.02
C GLU A 232 45.43 42.76 -12.50
N THR A 233 46.50 42.12 -12.99
CA THR A 233 47.88 42.48 -12.65
C THR A 233 48.73 42.57 -13.90
N THR A 234 49.71 43.47 -13.91
CA THR A 234 50.66 43.64 -15.02
C THR A 234 52.08 43.54 -14.50
N ASP A 235 52.91 42.68 -15.09
CA ASP A 235 54.32 42.55 -14.72
C ASP A 235 55.22 43.61 -15.39
N TYR A 236 56.49 43.70 -14.98
CA TYR A 236 57.45 44.64 -15.58
C TYR A 236 57.84 44.29 -17.03
N THR A 237 57.44 43.11 -17.54
CA THR A 237 57.59 42.75 -18.96
C THR A 237 56.40 43.19 -19.80
N GLY A 238 55.35 43.73 -19.17
CA GLY A 238 54.10 44.14 -19.81
C GLY A 238 53.08 43.00 -19.96
N PHE A 239 53.35 41.82 -19.40
CA PHE A 239 52.41 40.70 -19.42
C PHE A 239 51.26 40.96 -18.43
N LYS A 240 50.02 40.84 -18.92
CA LYS A 240 48.80 41.01 -18.13
C LYS A 240 48.22 39.67 -17.70
N MET A 241 47.81 39.59 -16.44
CA MET A 241 47.16 38.43 -15.85
C MET A 241 45.83 38.84 -15.20
N ASN A 242 44.77 38.11 -15.53
CA ASN A 242 43.44 38.27 -14.94
C ASN A 242 43.05 37.03 -14.15
N GLY A 243 42.31 37.20 -13.06
CA GLY A 243 41.78 36.10 -12.27
C GLY A 243 40.63 36.51 -11.36
N TYR A 244 40.16 35.55 -10.56
CA TYR A 244 39.05 35.74 -9.62
C TYR A 244 39.50 35.69 -8.18
N ILE A 245 38.84 36.49 -7.35
CA ILE A 245 38.95 36.50 -5.90
C ILE A 245 38.12 35.32 -5.37
N ASN A 246 38.70 34.50 -4.48
CA ASN A 246 37.95 33.42 -3.86
C ASN A 246 36.81 34.00 -3.00
N PRO A 247 35.56 33.55 -3.19
CA PRO A 247 34.43 34.20 -2.55
C PRO A 247 34.34 33.83 -1.06
N ALA A 248 33.86 34.77 -0.25
CA ALA A 248 33.50 34.52 1.14
C ALA A 248 31.99 34.27 1.24
N LYS A 249 31.61 33.37 2.15
CA LYS A 249 30.21 32.99 2.39
C LYS A 249 29.71 33.69 3.66
N TYR A 250 28.69 34.52 3.52
CA TYR A 250 27.95 35.14 4.63
C TYR A 250 26.67 34.35 4.90
N VAL A 251 26.45 33.96 6.14
CA VAL A 251 25.29 33.22 6.63
C VAL A 251 24.52 34.13 7.57
N TYR A 252 23.30 34.51 7.17
CA TYR A 252 22.32 35.09 8.07
C TYR A 252 21.84 33.99 9.00
N GLY A 253 22.35 34.02 10.22
CA GLY A 253 22.27 32.93 11.17
C GLY A 253 21.17 33.06 12.20
N ASN A 254 20.89 31.94 12.87
CA ASN A 254 20.00 31.87 14.02
C ASN A 254 20.72 31.36 15.27
N PHE A 255 20.22 31.76 16.43
CA PHE A 255 20.53 31.15 17.72
C PHE A 255 19.88 29.77 17.78
N ALA A 256 20.57 28.80 18.37
CA ALA A 256 20.09 27.43 18.44
C ALA A 256 19.77 27.06 19.88
N VAL A 257 18.56 26.56 20.11
CA VAL A 257 18.16 25.86 21.32
C VAL A 257 18.10 24.39 20.96
N ILE A 258 19.11 23.66 21.41
CA ILE A 258 19.29 22.24 21.12
C ILE A 258 18.80 21.47 22.33
N SER A 259 18.18 20.33 22.09
CA SER A 259 17.86 19.39 23.15
C SER A 259 19.13 18.97 23.90
N SER A 260 19.05 18.89 25.22
CA SER A 260 19.92 17.97 25.96
C SER A 260 19.59 16.55 25.50
N ASP A 261 18.34 16.14 25.65
CA ASP A 261 17.78 14.88 25.16
C ASP A 261 16.25 14.85 25.37
N VAL A 262 15.54 14.02 24.60
CA VAL A 262 14.16 13.62 24.90
C VAL A 262 14.11 12.12 25.06
N TRP A 263 13.62 11.63 26.19
CA TRP A 263 13.76 10.21 26.56
C TRP A 263 12.54 9.66 27.29
N TRP A 264 12.45 8.33 27.29
CA TRP A 264 11.55 7.56 28.13
C TRP A 264 12.21 7.41 29.49
N ASP A 265 11.81 8.27 30.41
CA ASP A 265 12.21 8.29 31.81
C ASP A 265 11.42 7.20 32.55
N LYS A 266 12.11 6.10 32.84
CA LYS A 266 11.47 4.87 33.34
C LYS A 266 11.19 4.95 34.83
N ASN A 267 12.04 5.63 35.59
CA ASN A 267 11.90 5.75 37.04
C ASN A 267 11.22 7.07 37.45
N GLU A 268 10.80 7.86 36.46
CA GLU A 268 10.06 9.11 36.61
C GLU A 268 10.81 10.18 37.39
N ASN A 269 12.14 10.05 37.55
CA ASN A 269 12.94 10.92 38.40
C ASN A 269 13.28 12.28 37.76
N GLY A 270 12.88 12.48 36.49
CA GLY A 270 13.16 13.69 35.74
C GLY A 270 14.59 13.80 35.22
N LYS A 271 15.38 12.72 35.30
CA LYS A 271 16.78 12.65 34.89
C LYS A 271 16.96 11.58 33.83
N LEU A 272 17.87 11.82 32.90
CA LEU A 272 18.25 10.82 31.91
C LEU A 272 19.29 9.87 32.50
N ASP A 273 18.88 8.64 32.71
CA ASP A 273 19.69 7.56 33.23
C ASP A 273 20.22 6.61 32.13
N ASP A 274 21.27 5.84 32.47
CA ASP A 274 21.85 4.86 31.54
C ASP A 274 20.84 3.75 31.22
N GLY A 275 20.64 3.48 29.93
CA GLY A 275 19.70 2.46 29.44
C GLY A 275 18.29 2.99 29.13
N GLU A 276 18.05 4.28 29.34
CA GLU A 276 16.82 4.94 28.93
C GLU A 276 16.80 5.22 27.42
N LYS A 277 15.62 4.99 26.83
CA LYS A 277 15.46 5.04 25.37
C LYS A 277 15.10 6.45 24.94
N LYS A 278 15.65 6.89 23.82
CA LYS A 278 15.33 8.18 23.21
C LYS A 278 13.96 8.19 22.52
N VAL A 279 13.32 9.35 22.48
CA VAL A 279 11.96 9.53 21.94
C VAL A 279 12.02 10.25 20.60
N SER A 280 11.62 9.56 19.53
CA SER A 280 11.46 10.17 18.21
C SER A 280 10.03 10.61 17.94
N GLY A 281 9.84 11.64 17.13
CA GLY A 281 8.51 12.05 16.69
C GLY A 281 7.77 12.99 17.64
N LEU A 282 8.42 13.51 18.69
CA LEU A 282 7.80 14.44 19.64
C LEU A 282 7.90 15.87 19.11
N LYS A 283 6.78 16.60 19.07
CA LYS A 283 6.74 17.98 18.56
C LYS A 283 7.07 18.99 19.66
N LEU A 284 7.98 19.90 19.35
CA LEU A 284 8.35 21.05 20.18
C LEU A 284 8.14 22.37 19.43
N GLU A 285 7.82 23.41 20.17
CA GLU A 285 7.48 24.75 19.65
C GLU A 285 8.15 25.81 20.52
N LEU A 286 8.98 26.67 19.91
CA LEU A 286 9.63 27.81 20.57
C LEU A 286 8.75 29.06 20.42
N TYR A 287 8.52 29.78 21.52
CA TYR A 287 7.70 30.99 21.55
C TYR A 287 8.50 32.21 22.03
N SER A 288 8.11 33.38 21.53
CA SER A 288 8.60 34.67 22.02
C SER A 288 8.14 34.92 23.46
N PRO A 289 8.78 35.87 24.17
CA PRO A 289 8.42 36.22 25.53
C PRO A 289 6.96 36.65 25.70
N ASP A 290 6.51 36.72 26.95
CA ASP A 290 5.17 37.15 27.34
C ASP A 290 4.93 38.67 27.20
N GLN A 291 5.79 39.35 26.46
CA GLN A 291 5.73 40.78 26.14
C GLN A 291 6.17 41.03 24.70
N ASP A 292 5.74 42.16 24.13
CA ASP A 292 6.15 42.58 22.79
C ASP A 292 7.65 42.93 22.76
N ILE A 293 8.35 42.46 21.72
CA ILE A 293 9.78 42.73 21.53
C ILE A 293 10.02 43.34 20.16
N THR A 294 10.85 44.38 20.10
CA THR A 294 11.26 44.99 18.83
C THR A 294 12.63 44.47 18.42
N ILE A 295 12.69 43.80 17.28
CA ILE A 295 13.95 43.35 16.65
C ILE A 295 13.99 43.93 15.26
N ASN A 296 15.12 44.52 14.87
CA ASN A 296 15.30 44.98 13.50
C ASN A 296 14.27 46.01 13.01
N LYS A 297 13.76 46.85 13.94
CA LYS A 297 12.66 47.81 13.74
C LYS A 297 11.30 47.15 13.43
N LYS A 298 11.16 45.85 13.72
CA LYS A 298 9.93 45.07 13.61
C LYS A 298 9.46 44.65 15.00
N VAL A 299 8.20 44.92 15.32
CA VAL A 299 7.55 44.43 16.54
C VAL A 299 7.18 42.96 16.36
N ILE A 300 7.59 42.14 17.32
CA ILE A 300 7.20 40.75 17.50
C ILE A 300 6.25 40.70 18.69
N ALA A 301 5.02 40.28 18.46
CA ALA A 301 4.01 40.25 19.53
C ALA A 301 4.37 39.21 20.61
N ALA A 302 3.89 39.44 21.83
CA ALA A 302 3.98 38.47 22.92
C ALA A 302 3.46 37.07 22.51
N ASN A 303 4.13 36.01 22.98
CA ASN A 303 3.74 34.61 22.74
C ASN A 303 3.58 34.21 21.26
N THR A 304 4.37 34.81 20.38
CA THR A 304 4.43 34.44 18.96
C THR A 304 5.24 33.17 18.78
N LEU A 305 4.72 32.20 18.01
CA LEU A 305 5.48 31.02 17.60
C LEU A 305 6.68 31.44 16.74
N ILE A 306 7.89 31.11 17.18
CA ILE A 306 9.16 31.41 16.52
C ILE A 306 9.55 30.24 15.61
N ASP A 307 9.58 29.03 16.16
CA ASP A 307 10.00 27.84 15.44
C ASP A 307 9.28 26.59 15.96
N SER A 308 9.24 25.54 15.14
CA SER A 308 8.72 24.24 15.54
C SER A 308 9.46 23.11 14.86
N VAL A 309 9.75 22.08 15.64
CA VAL A 309 10.51 20.92 15.20
C VAL A 309 9.93 19.64 15.81
N THR A 310 10.34 18.51 15.26
CA THR A 310 10.03 17.19 15.81
C THR A 310 11.33 16.46 16.13
N THR A 311 11.38 15.75 17.25
CA THR A 311 12.58 15.02 17.65
C THR A 311 12.99 13.96 16.62
N ASP A 312 14.30 13.86 16.38
CA ASP A 312 14.89 12.86 15.50
C ASP A 312 14.88 11.45 16.13
N SER A 313 15.49 10.46 15.47
CA SER A 313 15.54 9.08 15.98
C SER A 313 16.31 8.93 17.29
N ASN A 314 17.13 9.91 17.65
CA ASN A 314 17.95 9.94 18.86
C ASN A 314 17.36 10.84 19.94
N GLY A 315 16.11 11.28 19.79
CA GLY A 315 15.47 12.17 20.75
C GLY A 315 16.07 13.56 20.79
N ARG A 316 16.76 13.96 19.71
CA ARG A 316 17.34 15.29 19.61
C ARG A 316 16.43 16.24 18.86
N TYR A 317 16.45 17.50 19.25
CA TYR A 317 15.80 18.58 18.53
C TYR A 317 16.71 19.81 18.46
N GLU A 318 16.51 20.63 17.44
CA GLU A 318 17.14 21.95 17.30
C GLU A 318 16.02 22.93 16.93
N LEU A 319 15.76 23.88 17.82
CA LEU A 319 14.88 25.01 17.60
C LEU A 319 15.74 26.23 17.30
N LYS A 320 15.35 27.00 16.28
CA LYS A 320 16.06 28.18 15.82
C LYS A 320 15.36 29.43 16.29
N SER A 321 16.11 30.33 16.88
CA SER A 321 15.64 31.66 17.26
C SER A 321 16.38 32.75 16.51
N PHE A 322 15.64 33.73 16.03
CA PHE A 322 16.20 34.95 15.49
C PHE A 322 16.43 36.04 16.57
N MET A 323 16.18 35.70 17.84
CA MET A 323 16.27 36.62 18.98
C MET A 323 17.18 36.08 20.08
N LEU A 324 17.99 36.97 20.66
CA LEU A 324 18.86 36.66 21.80
C LEU A 324 18.20 36.92 23.15
N ASN A 325 17.12 37.72 23.17
CA ASN A 325 16.46 38.16 24.40
C ASN A 325 16.04 36.96 25.30
N GLU A 326 16.24 37.14 26.60
CA GLU A 326 15.68 36.24 27.62
C GLU A 326 14.14 36.24 27.61
N GLY A 327 13.53 35.25 28.27
CA GLY A 327 12.08 35.18 28.41
C GLY A 327 11.36 34.32 27.38
N GLN A 328 12.09 33.81 26.37
CA GLN A 328 11.57 32.83 25.42
C GLN A 328 11.16 31.55 26.15
N TRP A 329 10.30 30.70 25.57
CA TRP A 329 9.90 29.45 26.22
C TRP A 329 9.52 28.40 25.19
N ILE A 330 9.66 27.12 25.57
CA ILE A 330 9.36 25.99 24.70
C ILE A 330 8.09 25.30 25.18
N LYS A 331 7.24 24.91 24.25
CA LYS A 331 6.09 24.05 24.48
C LYS A 331 6.33 22.68 23.86
N VAL A 332 6.00 21.63 24.60
CA VAL A 332 5.95 20.26 24.07
C VAL A 332 4.49 19.87 23.79
N THR A 333 4.26 19.15 22.69
CA THR A 333 2.95 18.57 22.37
C THR A 333 2.96 17.08 22.63
N MET A 334 2.11 16.61 23.56
CA MET A 334 1.99 15.19 23.86
C MET A 334 1.40 14.41 22.66
N PRO A 335 1.97 13.25 22.30
CA PRO A 335 1.56 12.49 21.11
C PRO A 335 0.19 11.80 21.27
N ASN A 336 -0.22 11.54 22.52
CA ASN A 336 -1.50 10.90 22.87
C ASN A 336 -1.79 11.07 24.36
N GLY A 337 -3.00 10.71 24.79
CA GLY A 337 -3.40 10.74 26.21
C GLY A 337 -2.79 9.64 27.09
N LYS A 338 -1.95 8.76 26.55
CA LYS A 338 -1.23 7.70 27.30
C LYS A 338 0.21 8.08 27.63
N THR A 339 0.68 9.26 27.22
CA THR A 339 2.04 9.76 27.48
C THR A 339 1.96 11.03 28.31
N LYS A 340 2.80 11.14 29.34
CA LYS A 340 2.94 12.34 30.17
C LYS A 340 4.41 12.71 30.34
N LEU A 341 4.66 13.97 30.69
CA LEU A 341 5.96 14.45 31.15
C LEU A 341 6.26 13.90 32.54
N THR A 342 7.51 13.57 32.83
CA THR A 342 7.96 13.14 34.17
C THR A 342 8.19 14.31 35.12
N LEU A 343 8.81 14.07 36.28
CA LEU A 343 9.20 15.13 37.20
C LEU A 343 10.06 16.17 36.48
N LYS A 344 9.80 17.45 36.74
CA LYS A 344 10.72 18.51 36.30
C LYS A 344 11.86 18.63 37.30
N ALA A 345 13.05 19.03 36.84
CA ALA A 345 14.14 19.36 37.75
C ALA A 345 13.77 20.51 38.69
N GLU A 346 14.43 20.56 39.84
CA GLU A 346 14.36 21.72 40.74
C GLU A 346 14.88 22.97 40.05
N ASP A 347 14.38 24.14 40.44
CA ASP A 347 14.65 25.39 39.72
C ASP A 347 16.14 25.70 39.54
N LEU A 348 16.99 25.28 40.50
CA LEU A 348 18.45 25.45 40.44
C LEU A 348 19.14 24.56 39.39
N HIS A 349 18.49 23.47 38.97
CA HIS A 349 19.06 22.44 38.09
C HIS A 349 18.39 22.38 36.69
N LEU A 350 17.49 23.31 36.37
CA LEU A 350 16.77 23.42 35.08
C LEU A 350 17.66 23.71 33.86
N LEU A 351 18.94 24.01 34.09
CA LEU A 351 19.93 24.25 33.03
C LEU A 351 21.08 23.24 33.08
N GLU A 352 20.93 22.18 33.86
CA GLU A 352 21.85 21.05 33.82
C GLU A 352 21.44 20.11 32.68
N SER A 353 22.41 19.67 31.90
CA SER A 353 22.17 18.63 30.91
C SER A 353 21.56 17.39 31.58
N LYS A 354 20.71 16.66 30.84
CA LYS A 354 20.07 15.41 31.26
C LYS A 354 18.92 15.58 32.27
N ASN A 355 18.45 16.79 32.51
CA ASN A 355 17.29 17.04 33.34
C ASN A 355 16.05 17.38 32.50
N SER A 356 14.87 17.02 33.01
CA SER A 356 13.59 17.34 32.38
C SER A 356 13.16 18.74 32.82
N ASP A 357 12.94 19.64 31.87
CA ASP A 357 12.66 21.05 32.16
C ASP A 357 11.20 21.43 31.95
N PHE A 358 10.39 20.51 31.47
CA PHE A 358 9.01 20.79 31.11
C PHE A 358 8.08 20.55 32.29
N ASP A 359 7.25 21.56 32.57
CA ASP A 359 6.21 21.45 33.57
C ASP A 359 5.10 20.49 33.09
N ARG A 360 4.79 19.46 33.89
CA ARG A 360 3.82 18.41 33.55
C ARG A 360 2.40 18.92 33.29
N THR A 361 2.03 20.06 33.88
CA THR A 361 0.66 20.58 33.77
C THR A 361 0.49 21.53 32.60
N THR A 362 1.48 22.40 32.38
CA THR A 362 1.42 23.42 31.32
C THR A 362 2.05 22.96 30.02
N TYR A 363 2.88 21.90 30.06
CA TYR A 363 3.73 21.42 28.96
C TYR A 363 4.74 22.46 28.46
N LYS A 364 5.14 23.38 29.34
CA LYS A 364 6.06 24.48 29.01
C LYS A 364 7.35 24.36 29.81
N THR A 365 8.44 24.81 29.21
CA THR A 365 9.65 25.13 29.96
C THR A 365 9.44 26.44 30.76
N PRO A 366 10.25 26.67 31.80
CA PRO A 366 10.56 27.99 32.31
C PRO A 366 11.03 28.96 31.21
N LYS A 367 11.08 30.25 31.55
CA LYS A 367 11.65 31.29 30.70
C LYS A 367 13.13 30.97 30.45
N LEU A 368 13.50 30.85 29.18
CA LEU A 368 14.87 30.61 28.74
C LEU A 368 15.75 31.83 29.05
N PRO A 369 17.03 31.62 29.39
CA PRO A 369 17.99 32.70 29.56
C PRO A 369 18.27 33.40 28.23
N GLU A 370 19.01 34.51 28.29
CA GLU A 370 19.56 35.15 27.11
C GLU A 370 20.40 34.16 26.29
N LEU A 371 20.15 34.06 24.98
CA LEU A 371 20.88 33.15 24.11
C LEU A 371 22.23 33.75 23.74
N VAL A 372 23.28 32.93 23.85
CA VAL A 372 24.66 33.36 23.57
C VAL A 372 25.00 33.09 22.11
N ARG A 373 25.75 34.00 21.51
CA ARG A 373 26.27 33.83 20.14
C ARG A 373 27.25 32.67 20.08
N GLU A 374 27.25 31.93 18.97
CA GLU A 374 28.17 30.81 18.71
C GLU A 374 28.10 29.63 19.70
N LYS A 375 27.30 29.72 20.77
CA LYS A 375 27.07 28.66 21.76
C LYS A 375 25.58 28.33 21.81
N PRO A 376 25.16 27.11 21.42
CA PRO A 376 23.77 26.70 21.56
C PRO A 376 23.38 26.59 23.04
N LEU A 377 22.10 26.80 23.34
CA LEU A 377 21.51 26.38 24.61
C LEU A 377 21.18 24.90 24.48
N ASP A 378 22.00 24.02 25.04
CA ASP A 378 21.96 22.57 24.89
C ASP A 378 21.53 21.81 26.15
N SER A 379 21.02 22.54 27.15
CA SER A 379 20.65 21.99 28.45
C SER A 379 19.17 21.61 28.56
N ILE A 380 18.34 21.84 27.53
CA ILE A 380 16.89 21.65 27.66
C ILE A 380 16.51 20.19 27.39
N GLY A 381 16.12 19.44 28.42
CA GLY A 381 15.71 18.05 28.32
C GLY A 381 14.22 17.82 28.57
N CYS A 382 13.72 16.67 28.12
CA CYS A 382 12.31 16.28 28.26
C CYS A 382 12.18 14.79 28.58
N GLY A 383 11.89 14.49 29.84
CA GLY A 383 11.55 13.15 30.31
C GLY A 383 10.08 12.83 30.07
N LEU A 384 9.80 11.66 29.50
CA LEU A 384 8.46 11.13 29.25
C LEU A 384 8.24 9.79 29.92
N ILE A 385 7.02 9.57 30.39
CA ILE A 385 6.56 8.27 30.88
C ILE A 385 5.25 7.86 30.19
N ARG A 386 5.02 6.54 30.12
CA ARG A 386 3.75 5.99 29.69
C ARG A 386 2.88 5.71 30.90
N LEU A 387 1.63 6.15 30.81
CA LEU A 387 0.62 5.82 31.81
C LEU A 387 0.41 4.29 31.86
N PRO A 388 0.04 3.74 33.03
CA PRO A 388 -0.29 2.32 33.13
C PRO A 388 -1.37 1.90 32.14
N GLU A 389 -1.29 0.67 31.65
CA GLU A 389 -2.32 0.05 30.83
C GLU A 389 -3.00 -1.07 31.60
N ILE A 390 -4.33 -1.05 31.65
CA ILE A 390 -5.11 -2.11 32.28
C ILE A 390 -5.66 -3.04 31.20
N LYS A 391 -5.34 -4.32 31.30
CA LYS A 391 -5.98 -5.40 30.54
C LYS A 391 -6.91 -6.17 31.46
N THR A 392 -8.10 -6.47 30.97
CA THR A 392 -9.13 -7.19 31.71
C THR A 392 -9.73 -8.29 30.84
N GLU A 393 -10.15 -9.38 31.48
CA GLU A 393 -10.91 -10.45 30.83
C GLU A 393 -12.41 -10.29 31.11
N THR A 394 -13.25 -10.82 30.22
CA THR A 394 -14.69 -10.92 30.46
C THR A 394 -14.95 -11.92 31.58
N VAL A 395 -15.69 -11.51 32.60
CA VAL A 395 -16.17 -12.40 33.66
C VAL A 395 -17.45 -13.07 33.18
N LYS A 396 -17.47 -14.40 33.11
CA LYS A 396 -18.67 -15.19 32.83
C LYS A 396 -19.03 -16.00 34.07
N ILE A 397 -20.24 -15.83 34.57
CA ILE A 397 -20.71 -16.47 35.80
C ILE A 397 -22.16 -16.94 35.65
N HIS A 398 -22.51 -18.07 36.27
CA HIS A 398 -23.91 -18.53 36.27
C HIS A 398 -24.76 -17.71 37.25
N VAL A 399 -26.06 -17.65 37.00
CA VAL A 399 -26.99 -16.91 37.85
C VAL A 399 -27.05 -17.51 39.27
N GLY A 400 -26.83 -16.66 40.29
CA GLY A 400 -26.77 -17.09 41.68
C GLY A 400 -25.38 -17.57 42.14
N GLU A 401 -24.40 -17.68 41.24
CA GLU A 401 -23.01 -17.96 41.60
C GLU A 401 -22.26 -16.69 42.03
N GLU A 402 -21.19 -16.90 42.79
CA GLU A 402 -20.23 -15.89 43.19
C GLU A 402 -18.83 -16.33 42.74
N SER A 403 -18.07 -15.41 42.15
CA SER A 403 -16.72 -15.71 41.67
C SER A 403 -15.74 -15.90 42.84
N GLY A 404 -14.59 -16.52 42.56
CA GLY A 404 -13.42 -16.37 43.44
C GLY A 404 -12.87 -14.93 43.43
N ASP A 405 -11.72 -14.73 44.07
CA ASP A 405 -11.03 -13.43 44.11
C ASP A 405 -10.77 -12.86 42.70
N ALA A 406 -10.78 -11.52 42.57
CA ALA A 406 -10.49 -10.74 41.35
C ALA A 406 -10.85 -11.42 40.01
N ALA A 407 -12.14 -11.70 39.80
CA ALA A 407 -12.62 -12.52 38.69
C ALA A 407 -12.25 -12.00 37.29
N ALA A 408 -12.03 -10.68 37.16
CA ALA A 408 -11.67 -10.03 35.91
C ALA A 408 -10.23 -10.33 35.44
N LYS A 409 -9.41 -11.05 36.23
CA LYS A 409 -7.97 -11.29 36.00
C LYS A 409 -7.28 -10.04 35.44
N GLY A 410 -7.52 -8.91 36.09
CA GLY A 410 -6.97 -7.64 35.63
C GLY A 410 -5.44 -7.69 35.69
N LEU A 411 -4.79 -7.20 34.65
CA LEU A 411 -3.35 -6.96 34.64
C LEU A 411 -3.12 -5.49 34.33
N ALA A 412 -2.61 -4.74 35.31
CA ALA A 412 -2.07 -3.42 35.07
C ALA A 412 -0.57 -3.54 34.77
N THR A 413 -0.14 -2.99 33.64
CA THR A 413 1.29 -2.90 33.27
C THR A 413 1.72 -1.46 33.25
N SER A 414 2.87 -1.15 33.85
CA SER A 414 3.52 0.17 33.78
C SER A 414 4.92 0.01 33.18
N ASP A 415 5.44 1.08 32.58
CA ASP A 415 6.85 1.15 32.18
C ASP A 415 7.78 1.42 33.40
N HIS A 416 7.21 1.64 34.58
CA HIS A 416 7.91 1.87 35.84
C HIS A 416 8.50 0.57 36.43
N PRO A 417 9.83 0.47 36.66
CA PRO A 417 10.49 -0.78 37.03
C PRO A 417 10.36 -1.15 38.52
N THR A 418 10.03 -0.20 39.40
CA THR A 418 10.08 -0.39 40.86
C THR A 418 8.70 -0.45 41.54
N GLU A 419 7.62 -0.18 40.81
CA GLU A 419 6.25 -0.28 41.35
C GLU A 419 5.30 -0.84 40.29
N ASN A 420 4.68 -1.98 40.60
CA ASN A 420 3.59 -2.49 39.77
C ASN A 420 2.32 -1.72 40.13
N PRO A 421 1.62 -1.12 39.14
CA PRO A 421 0.38 -0.40 39.40
C PRO A 421 -0.66 -1.34 40.04
N VAL A 422 -1.23 -0.92 41.16
CA VAL A 422 -2.20 -1.71 41.93
C VAL A 422 -3.60 -1.51 41.34
N LEU A 423 -4.29 -2.60 41.06
CA LEU A 423 -5.69 -2.56 40.62
C LEU A 423 -6.62 -2.28 41.80
N LYS A 424 -7.53 -1.33 41.63
CA LYS A 424 -8.64 -1.05 42.53
C LYS A 424 -9.94 -1.23 41.78
N TYR A 425 -10.76 -2.19 42.23
CA TYR A 425 -12.05 -2.46 41.61
C TYR A 425 -13.07 -1.44 42.12
N VAL A 426 -13.81 -0.84 41.18
CA VAL A 426 -14.89 0.09 41.54
C VAL A 426 -16.10 -0.74 41.92
N GLN A 427 -16.59 -0.53 43.14
CA GLN A 427 -17.80 -1.18 43.61
C GLN A 427 -18.96 -0.84 42.69
N LEU A 428 -19.71 -1.86 42.29
CA LEU A 428 -20.85 -1.74 41.40
C LEU A 428 -22.03 -2.51 42.00
N SER A 429 -23.17 -1.86 42.08
CA SER A 429 -24.44 -2.52 42.41
C SER A 429 -25.39 -2.34 41.22
N ASP A 430 -25.63 -3.42 40.49
CA ASP A 430 -26.48 -3.44 39.31
C ASP A 430 -27.45 -4.62 39.36
N ASP A 431 -28.62 -4.52 38.75
CA ASP A 431 -29.60 -5.61 38.72
C ASP A 431 -29.08 -6.95 38.17
N VAL A 432 -28.07 -6.92 37.29
CA VAL A 432 -27.46 -8.12 36.68
C VAL A 432 -26.45 -8.75 37.62
N ALA A 433 -25.52 -7.96 38.17
CA ALA A 433 -24.49 -8.45 39.09
C ALA A 433 -23.97 -7.34 40.01
N ASP A 434 -23.47 -7.74 41.17
CA ASP A 434 -22.74 -6.86 42.09
C ASP A 434 -21.24 -7.13 42.00
N VAL A 435 -20.44 -6.07 42.20
CA VAL A 435 -18.98 -6.11 42.26
C VAL A 435 -18.52 -5.44 43.55
N ASP A 436 -17.70 -6.13 44.34
CA ASP A 436 -17.12 -5.57 45.56
C ASP A 436 -15.76 -4.85 45.31
N SER A 437 -15.16 -4.33 46.37
CA SER A 437 -13.87 -3.62 46.30
C SER A 437 -12.66 -4.51 45.96
N ASN A 438 -12.83 -5.83 46.05
CA ASN A 438 -11.80 -6.83 45.72
C ASN A 438 -11.99 -7.40 44.29
N GLY A 439 -13.01 -6.93 43.56
CA GLY A 439 -13.33 -7.40 42.22
C GLY A 439 -14.04 -8.75 42.20
N LYS A 440 -14.65 -9.16 43.32
CA LYS A 440 -15.50 -10.34 43.39
C LYS A 440 -16.86 -10.01 42.80
N VAL A 441 -17.38 -10.91 41.96
CA VAL A 441 -18.60 -10.72 41.20
C VAL A 441 -19.67 -11.69 41.68
N ARG A 442 -20.86 -11.19 41.99
CA ARG A 442 -22.04 -12.00 42.33
C ARG A 442 -23.12 -11.83 41.27
N GLY A 443 -23.46 -12.91 40.56
CA GLY A 443 -24.50 -12.90 39.53
C GLY A 443 -25.92 -12.91 40.14
N LYS A 444 -26.75 -11.92 39.81
CA LYS A 444 -28.14 -11.81 40.29
C LYS A 444 -29.16 -12.17 39.23
N ASN A 445 -29.06 -11.57 38.05
CA ASN A 445 -29.95 -11.84 36.93
C ASN A 445 -29.16 -12.00 35.65
N THR A 446 -29.65 -12.81 34.71
CA THR A 446 -29.02 -12.96 33.41
C THR A 446 -28.93 -11.62 32.68
N GLY A 447 -27.76 -11.32 32.13
CA GLY A 447 -27.51 -10.09 31.39
C GLY A 447 -26.03 -9.83 31.17
N LYS A 448 -25.74 -8.70 30.52
CA LYS A 448 -24.38 -8.20 30.30
C LYS A 448 -24.27 -6.78 30.82
N ILE A 449 -23.32 -6.55 31.73
CA ILE A 449 -23.00 -5.22 32.27
C ILE A 449 -21.50 -4.94 32.17
N LYS A 450 -21.12 -3.68 32.36
CA LYS A 450 -19.73 -3.25 32.43
C LYS A 450 -19.39 -2.82 33.85
N ALA A 451 -18.28 -3.30 34.35
CA ALA A 451 -17.68 -2.85 35.59
C ALA A 451 -16.37 -2.11 35.31
N GLU A 452 -16.01 -1.21 36.23
CA GLU A 452 -14.80 -0.38 36.14
C GLU A 452 -13.73 -0.91 37.10
N VAL A 453 -12.49 -0.84 36.65
CA VAL A 453 -11.30 -1.05 37.47
C VAL A 453 -10.35 0.10 37.23
N THR A 454 -9.70 0.57 38.27
CA THR A 454 -8.70 1.63 38.17
C THR A 454 -7.33 1.11 38.53
N ALA A 455 -6.30 1.75 38.01
CA ALA A 455 -4.92 1.52 38.41
C ALA A 455 -4.25 2.87 38.59
N THR A 456 -3.53 3.00 39.69
CA THR A 456 -2.75 4.20 40.02
C THR A 456 -1.27 3.83 39.97
N ASN A 457 -0.48 4.65 39.29
CA ASN A 457 0.98 4.65 39.49
C ASN A 457 1.29 5.64 40.61
N THR A 458 1.93 5.18 41.69
CA THR A 458 2.43 6.10 42.72
C THR A 458 3.63 6.82 42.12
N LEU A 459 3.63 8.16 42.17
CA LEU A 459 4.83 8.93 41.83
C LEU A 459 5.87 8.71 42.93
N ALA A 460 7.15 8.65 42.56
CA ALA A 460 8.24 8.72 43.54
C ALA A 460 8.01 9.94 44.46
N ALA A 461 8.10 9.73 45.77
CA ALA A 461 7.86 10.78 46.76
C ALA A 461 8.70 12.03 46.42
N SER A 462 8.03 13.11 46.03
CA SER A 462 8.66 14.38 45.72
C SER A 462 7.92 15.53 46.41
N ASN A 463 8.63 16.63 46.63
CA ASN A 463 8.03 17.86 47.16
C ASN A 463 7.19 18.61 46.09
N GLN A 464 7.15 18.12 44.84
CA GLN A 464 6.32 18.68 43.78
C GLN A 464 4.90 18.13 43.93
N ALA A 465 3.92 19.02 44.15
CA ALA A 465 2.51 18.66 44.22
C ALA A 465 2.01 18.21 42.83
N MET A 466 2.10 16.91 42.55
CA MET A 466 1.73 16.32 41.27
C MET A 466 0.50 15.42 41.40
N PRO A 467 -0.43 15.47 40.44
CA PRO A 467 -1.59 14.57 40.44
C PRO A 467 -1.16 13.11 40.24
N GLU A 468 -1.74 12.18 41.01
CA GLU A 468 -1.59 10.75 40.76
C GLU A 468 -2.07 10.36 39.37
N ASP A 469 -1.35 9.45 38.72
CA ASP A 469 -1.73 8.91 37.42
C ASP A 469 -2.72 7.76 37.58
N THR A 470 -4.01 8.12 37.66
CA THR A 470 -5.11 7.16 37.66
C THR A 470 -5.56 6.85 36.23
N VAL A 471 -5.49 5.58 35.83
CA VAL A 471 -6.12 5.08 34.60
C VAL A 471 -7.33 4.22 34.91
N LYS A 472 -8.32 4.24 34.02
CA LYS A 472 -9.56 3.47 34.12
C LYS A 472 -9.61 2.40 33.04
N GLY A 473 -9.97 1.18 33.43
CA GLY A 473 -10.24 0.04 32.56
C GLY A 473 -11.67 -0.42 32.78
N ASN A 474 -12.28 -0.97 31.74
CA ASN A 474 -13.61 -1.57 31.82
C ASN A 474 -13.53 -3.06 31.52
N TYR A 475 -14.40 -3.84 32.15
CA TYR A 475 -14.55 -5.25 31.84
C TYR A 475 -16.02 -5.64 31.79
N ASP A 476 -16.32 -6.57 30.89
CA ASP A 476 -17.66 -7.08 30.72
C ASP A 476 -17.91 -8.17 31.77
N ILE A 477 -19.05 -8.10 32.43
CA ILE A 477 -19.61 -9.17 33.27
C ILE A 477 -20.82 -9.73 32.53
N ILE A 478 -20.81 -11.04 32.31
CA ILE A 478 -21.89 -11.78 31.69
C ILE A 478 -22.41 -12.77 32.72
N VAL A 479 -23.65 -12.56 33.15
CA VAL A 479 -24.39 -13.52 33.97
C VAL A 479 -25.27 -14.33 33.05
N TYR A 480 -25.11 -15.65 33.06
CA TYR A 480 -25.87 -16.55 32.19
C TYR A 480 -26.75 -17.53 32.98
N GLY A 481 -27.83 -17.97 32.35
CA GLY A 481 -28.67 -19.07 32.81
C GLY A 481 -28.65 -20.21 31.80
N ASN A 482 -29.16 -21.36 32.23
CA ASN A 482 -29.24 -22.58 31.43
C ASN A 482 -30.70 -22.99 31.20
N ILE A 483 -30.90 -23.80 30.16
CA ILE A 483 -32.15 -24.53 29.94
C ILE A 483 -31.94 -25.98 30.38
N ILE A 484 -32.68 -26.38 31.40
CA ILE A 484 -32.64 -27.72 31.97
C ILE A 484 -33.87 -28.47 31.51
N TYR A 485 -33.65 -29.62 30.87
CA TYR A 485 -34.72 -30.51 30.46
C TYR A 485 -34.95 -31.58 31.53
N ASP A 486 -36.20 -31.74 31.95
CA ASP A 486 -36.62 -32.66 33.00
C ASP A 486 -37.58 -33.73 32.44
N LYS A 487 -37.32 -34.99 32.78
CA LYS A 487 -38.14 -36.13 32.32
C LYS A 487 -39.58 -36.08 32.84
N ASN A 488 -39.86 -35.28 33.87
CA ASN A 488 -41.15 -35.03 34.51
C ASN A 488 -41.79 -36.24 35.22
N HIS A 489 -41.48 -37.46 34.79
CA HIS A 489 -41.98 -38.68 35.41
C HIS A 489 -40.89 -39.73 35.60
N ASP A 490 -41.01 -40.52 36.66
CA ASP A 490 -40.02 -41.54 37.00
C ASP A 490 -40.04 -42.78 36.11
N ASP A 491 -41.18 -43.08 35.50
CA ASP A 491 -41.38 -44.20 34.57
C ASP A 491 -40.82 -43.93 33.15
N VAL A 492 -40.19 -42.76 32.94
CA VAL A 492 -39.49 -42.42 31.70
C VAL A 492 -38.08 -43.00 31.73
N SER A 493 -37.79 -43.89 30.78
CA SER A 493 -36.46 -44.45 30.54
C SER A 493 -35.65 -43.60 29.55
N GLY A 494 -34.32 -43.73 29.55
CA GLY A 494 -33.42 -42.95 28.68
C GLY A 494 -32.95 -41.63 29.32
N GLN A 495 -32.21 -40.83 28.56
CA GLN A 495 -31.61 -39.57 29.03
C GLN A 495 -32.29 -38.36 28.37
N VAL A 496 -32.58 -37.34 29.18
CA VAL A 496 -33.01 -36.02 28.73
C VAL A 496 -31.97 -35.41 27.78
N PRO A 497 -32.37 -34.59 26.79
CA PRO A 497 -31.43 -33.85 25.97
C PRO A 497 -30.64 -32.85 26.84
N LYS A 498 -29.39 -32.59 26.47
CA LYS A 498 -28.54 -31.59 27.12
C LYS A 498 -28.42 -30.36 26.22
N ASP A 499 -28.78 -29.20 26.77
CA ASP A 499 -28.47 -27.91 26.16
C ASP A 499 -27.26 -27.31 26.87
N ASN A 500 -26.14 -27.25 26.15
CA ASN A 500 -24.88 -26.72 26.68
C ASN A 500 -24.73 -25.22 26.39
N LYS A 501 -25.78 -24.54 25.89
CA LYS A 501 -25.74 -23.09 25.65
C LYS A 501 -26.02 -22.32 26.93
N GLN A 502 -25.35 -21.18 27.03
CA GLN A 502 -25.47 -20.20 28.09
C GLN A 502 -26.31 -19.04 27.58
N TYR A 503 -27.41 -18.73 28.26
CA TYR A 503 -28.41 -17.77 27.79
C TYR A 503 -28.41 -16.51 28.65
N TYR A 504 -28.41 -15.34 28.00
CA TYR A 504 -28.49 -14.03 28.64
C TYR A 504 -28.92 -12.95 27.65
N PRO A 505 -29.70 -11.94 28.07
CA PRO A 505 -30.05 -10.82 27.20
C PRO A 505 -28.82 -9.93 26.97
N SER A 506 -28.56 -9.56 25.72
CA SER A 506 -27.43 -8.70 25.36
C SER A 506 -27.73 -7.91 24.10
N VAL A 507 -27.14 -6.72 24.01
CA VAL A 507 -27.15 -5.89 22.81
C VAL A 507 -25.78 -5.88 22.18
N THR A 508 -25.74 -5.91 20.85
CA THR A 508 -24.54 -5.70 20.05
C THR A 508 -24.10 -4.24 20.11
N VAL A 509 -22.88 -3.95 19.65
CA VAL A 509 -22.29 -2.60 19.70
C VAL A 509 -23.11 -1.57 18.90
N ASP A 510 -23.85 -2.00 17.89
CA ASP A 510 -24.78 -1.17 17.10
C ASP A 510 -26.17 -1.00 17.76
N GLY A 511 -26.32 -1.45 19.02
CA GLY A 511 -27.55 -1.31 19.80
C GLY A 511 -28.66 -2.31 19.45
N LYS A 512 -28.40 -3.28 18.58
CA LYS A 512 -29.37 -4.33 18.22
C LYS A 512 -29.34 -5.47 19.22
N ASP A 513 -30.46 -6.19 19.31
CA ASP A 513 -30.55 -7.39 20.13
C ASP A 513 -29.66 -8.51 19.56
N ALA A 514 -28.73 -9.01 20.39
CA ALA A 514 -27.79 -10.06 20.02
C ALA A 514 -28.44 -11.46 19.96
N ASN A 515 -29.69 -11.60 20.44
CA ASN A 515 -30.43 -12.85 20.58
C ASN A 515 -29.66 -13.93 21.35
N THR A 516 -28.78 -13.52 22.29
CA THR A 516 -28.04 -14.43 23.18
C THR A 516 -28.95 -15.10 24.21
N ASP A 517 -30.19 -14.61 24.36
CA ASP A 517 -31.25 -15.19 25.18
C ASP A 517 -32.24 -16.05 24.37
N LYS A 518 -32.01 -16.23 23.06
CA LYS A 518 -32.91 -17.00 22.20
C LYS A 518 -32.65 -18.50 22.30
N VAL A 519 -33.59 -19.21 22.92
CA VAL A 519 -33.62 -20.67 23.04
C VAL A 519 -34.20 -21.28 21.77
N THR A 520 -33.68 -22.44 21.37
CA THR A 520 -34.32 -23.33 20.38
C THR A 520 -34.57 -24.67 21.05
N VAL A 521 -35.83 -25.07 21.15
CA VAL A 521 -36.26 -26.19 21.97
C VAL A 521 -35.85 -27.52 21.34
N LEU A 522 -35.22 -28.38 22.15
CA LEU A 522 -34.68 -29.67 21.74
C LEU A 522 -35.77 -30.75 21.65
N ASP A 523 -35.47 -31.84 20.95
CA ASP A 523 -36.34 -33.03 20.89
C ASP A 523 -36.23 -33.87 22.18
N ALA A 524 -36.97 -34.97 22.29
CA ALA A 524 -36.97 -35.88 23.46
C ALA A 524 -35.60 -36.53 23.80
N GLY A 525 -34.58 -36.35 22.95
CA GLY A 525 -33.30 -37.02 23.09
C GLY A 525 -33.45 -38.54 22.94
N THR A 526 -33.10 -39.29 23.99
CA THR A 526 -33.24 -40.76 24.02
C THR A 526 -34.40 -41.25 24.89
N MET A 527 -35.19 -40.32 25.43
CA MET A 527 -36.25 -40.64 26.37
C MET A 527 -37.36 -41.46 25.73
N LYS A 528 -37.86 -42.45 26.48
CA LYS A 528 -39.01 -43.30 26.11
C LYS A 528 -39.85 -43.60 27.33
N LYS A 529 -41.17 -43.46 27.19
CA LYS A 529 -42.17 -43.84 28.19
C LYS A 529 -43.05 -44.95 27.62
N SER A 530 -43.09 -46.11 28.26
CA SER A 530 -43.83 -47.28 27.76
C SER A 530 -45.32 -46.97 27.66
N GLY A 531 -45.94 -47.21 26.50
CA GLY A 531 -47.35 -46.91 26.28
C GLY A 531 -47.67 -45.41 26.18
N TYR A 532 -46.68 -44.51 26.04
CA TYR A 532 -46.92 -43.09 25.73
C TYR A 532 -46.02 -42.55 24.60
N LYS A 533 -46.47 -41.51 23.88
CA LYS A 533 -45.74 -40.73 22.87
C LYS A 533 -45.33 -39.38 23.47
N PHE A 534 -44.10 -38.95 23.23
CA PHE A 534 -43.62 -37.63 23.62
C PHE A 534 -44.34 -36.53 22.81
N LYS A 535 -44.93 -35.55 23.50
CA LYS A 535 -45.68 -34.44 22.90
C LYS A 535 -44.85 -33.16 22.76
N GLY A 536 -43.85 -32.97 23.62
CA GLY A 536 -43.03 -31.76 23.70
C GLY A 536 -42.67 -31.43 25.14
N TRP A 537 -42.26 -30.18 25.37
CA TRP A 537 -41.85 -29.66 26.66
C TRP A 537 -42.80 -28.60 27.21
N ASN A 538 -43.03 -28.57 28.51
CA ASN A 538 -43.84 -27.56 29.17
C ASN A 538 -43.01 -26.73 30.15
N SER A 539 -43.31 -25.43 30.29
CA SER A 539 -42.63 -24.56 31.25
C SER A 539 -43.03 -24.82 32.71
N GLN A 540 -44.03 -25.65 32.97
CA GLN A 540 -44.48 -26.07 34.30
C GLN A 540 -44.63 -27.60 34.36
N GLU A 541 -44.33 -28.17 35.52
CA GLU A 541 -44.36 -29.62 35.77
C GLU A 541 -45.77 -30.22 35.61
N ASP A 542 -46.80 -29.49 36.05
CA ASP A 542 -48.21 -29.89 36.00
C ASP A 542 -48.83 -29.80 34.58
N GLY A 543 -48.05 -29.37 33.59
CA GLY A 543 -48.47 -29.24 32.20
C GLY A 543 -49.37 -28.05 31.89
N LYS A 544 -49.63 -27.14 32.85
CA LYS A 544 -50.46 -25.93 32.63
C LYS A 544 -49.68 -24.74 32.08
N GLY A 545 -48.36 -24.83 32.03
CA GLY A 545 -47.49 -23.80 31.46
C GLY A 545 -47.51 -23.78 29.93
N THR A 546 -46.62 -22.98 29.35
CA THR A 546 -46.49 -22.85 27.90
C THR A 546 -45.92 -24.14 27.32
N MET A 547 -46.60 -24.65 26.29
CA MET A 547 -46.17 -25.84 25.55
C MET A 547 -45.21 -25.45 24.42
N TYR A 548 -44.09 -26.15 24.34
CA TYR A 548 -43.08 -26.00 23.29
C TYR A 548 -42.85 -27.34 22.57
N ALA A 549 -42.97 -27.30 21.24
CA ALA A 549 -42.58 -28.38 20.36
C ALA A 549 -41.09 -28.28 20.00
N LYS A 550 -40.53 -29.37 19.46
CA LYS A 550 -39.17 -29.37 18.92
C LYS A 550 -39.03 -28.29 17.85
N GLY A 551 -37.99 -27.47 17.97
CA GLY A 551 -37.68 -26.40 17.02
C GLY A 551 -38.36 -25.07 17.32
N ASP A 552 -39.31 -25.03 18.27
CA ASP A 552 -39.87 -23.77 18.75
C ASP A 552 -38.75 -22.90 19.35
N THR A 553 -38.91 -21.59 19.22
CA THR A 553 -37.96 -20.63 19.78
C THR A 553 -38.64 -19.62 20.67
N PHE A 554 -38.02 -19.33 21.81
CA PHE A 554 -38.46 -18.28 22.73
C PHE A 554 -37.25 -17.54 23.31
N LYS A 555 -37.47 -16.37 23.90
CA LYS A 555 -36.44 -15.60 24.60
C LYS A 555 -36.55 -15.83 26.10
N THR A 556 -35.42 -16.11 26.75
CA THR A 556 -35.39 -16.24 28.21
C THR A 556 -35.64 -14.92 28.92
N GLY A 557 -35.29 -13.80 28.29
CA GLY A 557 -35.31 -12.49 28.94
C GLY A 557 -34.37 -12.44 30.15
N LYS A 558 -34.70 -11.60 31.14
CA LYS A 558 -33.96 -11.45 32.40
C LYS A 558 -34.48 -12.47 33.41
N LEU A 559 -33.58 -13.35 33.88
CA LEU A 559 -33.91 -14.44 34.81
C LEU A 559 -33.01 -14.39 36.05
N GLY A 560 -33.57 -14.72 37.21
CA GLY A 560 -32.80 -14.94 38.45
C GLY A 560 -32.43 -16.40 38.73
N LYS A 561 -32.78 -17.33 37.84
CA LYS A 561 -32.48 -18.79 37.93
C LYS A 561 -32.64 -19.47 36.57
N ASP A 562 -32.18 -20.71 36.47
CA ASP A 562 -32.36 -21.55 35.29
C ASP A 562 -33.83 -21.80 34.95
N ILE A 563 -34.13 -21.96 33.65
CA ILE A 563 -35.44 -22.40 33.18
C ILE A 563 -35.43 -23.93 33.11
N LYS A 564 -36.41 -24.55 33.76
CA LYS A 564 -36.71 -25.97 33.60
C LYS A 564 -37.86 -26.18 32.62
N LEU A 565 -37.68 -27.14 31.72
CA LEU A 565 -38.68 -27.58 30.75
C LEU A 565 -39.01 -29.06 31.02
N TYR A 566 -40.29 -29.35 31.22
CA TYR A 566 -40.78 -30.66 31.68
C TYR A 566 -41.40 -31.45 30.53
N ALA A 567 -41.00 -32.72 30.36
CA ALA A 567 -41.51 -33.58 29.30
C ALA A 567 -43.01 -33.87 29.46
N ILE A 568 -43.78 -33.72 28.38
CA ILE A 568 -45.21 -34.08 28.33
C ILE A 568 -45.43 -35.29 27.43
N TRP A 569 -46.25 -36.23 27.91
CA TRP A 569 -46.48 -37.52 27.29
C TRP A 569 -47.98 -37.78 27.07
N SER A 570 -48.34 -38.46 25.98
CA SER A 570 -49.72 -38.85 25.66
C SER A 570 -49.84 -40.37 25.44
N LEU A 571 -50.84 -41.04 25.99
CA LEU A 571 -51.06 -42.51 25.85
C LEU A 571 -51.00 -42.98 24.39
N VAL A 572 -50.31 -44.09 24.11
CA VAL A 572 -50.34 -44.80 22.83
C VAL A 572 -51.36 -45.94 22.94
N TRP A 573 -52.50 -45.77 22.30
CA TRP A 573 -53.52 -46.81 22.13
C TRP A 573 -53.05 -47.83 21.08
N THR A 574 -53.09 -49.16 21.34
CA THR A 574 -52.67 -50.21 20.37
C THR A 574 -53.45 -51.53 20.49
N PRO A 575 -53.57 -52.35 19.40
CA PRO A 575 -52.89 -52.21 18.11
C PRO A 575 -53.85 -51.74 17.01
N MET A 576 -53.73 -50.50 16.56
CA MET A 576 -54.24 -50.17 15.23
C MET A 576 -53.25 -50.74 14.22
N ILE A 577 -53.71 -51.66 13.39
CA ILE A 577 -53.09 -51.93 12.08
C ILE A 577 -52.92 -50.55 11.40
N PRO A 578 -51.77 -50.24 10.75
CA PRO A 578 -51.64 -48.99 10.01
C PRO A 578 -52.86 -48.89 9.09
N PRO A 579 -53.69 -47.82 9.21
CA PRO A 579 -54.98 -47.79 8.54
C PRO A 579 -54.75 -48.07 7.07
N THR A 580 -55.50 -49.01 6.53
CA THR A 580 -55.57 -49.19 5.09
C THR A 580 -56.71 -48.31 4.58
N ARG A 581 -56.60 -47.86 3.34
CA ARG A 581 -57.69 -47.18 2.64
C ARG A 581 -58.01 -47.93 1.36
N GLU A 582 -59.25 -47.80 0.93
CA GLU A 582 -59.69 -48.23 -0.39
C GLU A 582 -59.79 -46.99 -1.27
N ILE A 583 -59.33 -47.10 -2.52
CA ILE A 583 -59.42 -46.02 -3.50
C ILE A 583 -60.27 -46.52 -4.66
N LYS A 584 -61.45 -45.92 -4.80
CA LYS A 584 -62.33 -46.14 -5.94
C LYS A 584 -61.78 -45.39 -7.14
N VAL A 585 -61.82 -46.05 -8.30
CA VAL A 585 -61.45 -45.47 -9.58
C VAL A 585 -62.66 -45.54 -10.50
N THR A 586 -63.05 -44.40 -11.05
CA THR A 586 -64.11 -44.29 -12.04
C THR A 586 -63.53 -43.81 -13.36
N LYS A 587 -63.99 -44.39 -14.46
CA LYS A 587 -63.60 -44.00 -15.82
C LYS A 587 -64.76 -43.30 -16.51
N GLU A 588 -64.48 -42.11 -17.01
CA GLU A 588 -65.44 -41.30 -17.77
C GLU A 588 -64.92 -41.06 -19.18
N TRP A 589 -65.85 -40.93 -20.12
CA TRP A 589 -65.56 -40.65 -21.52
C TRP A 589 -66.26 -39.38 -21.95
N GLN A 590 -65.51 -38.46 -22.56
CA GLN A 590 -66.04 -37.18 -23.05
C GLN A 590 -65.69 -37.01 -24.53
N SER A 591 -66.59 -36.39 -25.29
CA SER A 591 -66.34 -35.91 -26.65
C SER A 591 -65.34 -34.74 -26.64
N ALA A 592 -64.86 -34.37 -27.83
CA ALA A 592 -64.01 -33.18 -28.02
C ALA A 592 -64.59 -31.88 -27.43
N THR A 593 -65.91 -31.72 -27.47
CA THR A 593 -66.61 -30.55 -26.90
C THR A 593 -66.82 -30.66 -25.38
N GLY A 594 -66.59 -31.82 -24.78
CA GLY A 594 -66.68 -32.06 -23.33
C GLY A 594 -67.99 -32.70 -22.85
N SER A 595 -68.91 -33.02 -23.77
CA SER A 595 -70.12 -33.79 -23.43
C SER A 595 -69.78 -35.26 -23.19
N THR A 596 -70.41 -35.92 -22.22
CA THR A 596 -70.24 -37.35 -21.95
C THR A 596 -70.60 -38.20 -23.18
N ILE A 597 -69.76 -39.17 -23.52
CA ILE A 597 -69.96 -40.10 -24.65
C ILE A 597 -69.88 -41.56 -24.19
N GLU A 598 -70.33 -42.46 -25.06
CA GLU A 598 -70.11 -43.89 -24.86
C GLU A 598 -68.62 -44.25 -25.08
N ALA A 599 -68.15 -45.21 -24.29
CA ALA A 599 -66.77 -45.68 -24.37
C ALA A 599 -66.47 -46.35 -25.72
N PRO A 600 -65.33 -46.03 -26.37
CA PRO A 600 -64.96 -46.58 -27.68
C PRO A 600 -64.31 -47.98 -27.61
N VAL A 601 -64.14 -48.53 -26.41
CA VAL A 601 -63.49 -49.82 -26.13
C VAL A 601 -64.26 -50.55 -25.04
N ASP A 602 -64.16 -51.87 -24.98
CA ASP A 602 -64.87 -52.69 -23.99
C ASP A 602 -64.23 -52.65 -22.60
N LYS A 603 -62.92 -52.35 -22.56
CA LYS A 603 -62.13 -52.27 -21.33
C LYS A 603 -60.92 -51.34 -21.42
N VAL A 604 -60.49 -50.83 -20.26
CA VAL A 604 -59.20 -50.16 -20.04
C VAL A 604 -58.59 -50.67 -18.74
N GLU A 605 -57.26 -50.66 -18.65
CA GLU A 605 -56.56 -50.97 -17.40
C GLU A 605 -55.93 -49.71 -16.82
N VAL A 606 -55.95 -49.57 -15.50
CA VAL A 606 -55.24 -48.53 -14.76
C VAL A 606 -54.26 -49.17 -13.78
N GLU A 607 -53.08 -48.59 -13.63
CA GLU A 607 -52.06 -49.02 -12.68
C GLU A 607 -52.01 -48.05 -11.49
N LEU A 608 -51.86 -48.61 -10.30
CA LEU A 608 -51.73 -47.86 -9.06
C LEU A 608 -50.29 -47.36 -8.88
N TYR A 609 -50.16 -46.10 -8.46
CA TYR A 609 -48.89 -45.48 -8.09
C TYR A 609 -48.94 -45.07 -6.63
N LYS A 610 -47.83 -45.27 -5.93
CA LYS A 610 -47.62 -44.91 -4.53
C LYS A 610 -46.44 -43.94 -4.47
N ASP A 611 -46.69 -42.71 -4.03
CA ASP A 611 -45.73 -41.59 -4.04
C ASP A 611 -45.00 -41.45 -5.39
N ASP A 612 -45.78 -41.42 -6.48
CA ASP A 612 -45.31 -41.33 -7.87
C ASP A 612 -44.47 -42.52 -8.39
N VAL A 613 -44.39 -43.62 -7.63
CA VAL A 613 -43.75 -44.88 -8.05
C VAL A 613 -44.81 -45.94 -8.37
N ALA A 614 -44.69 -46.63 -9.51
CA ALA A 614 -45.63 -47.69 -9.91
C ALA A 614 -45.59 -48.85 -8.90
N THR A 615 -46.75 -49.33 -8.44
CA THR A 615 -46.81 -50.49 -7.51
C THR A 615 -46.83 -51.82 -8.25
N GLY A 616 -47.15 -51.83 -9.55
CA GLY A 616 -47.42 -53.03 -10.32
C GLY A 616 -48.87 -53.54 -10.21
N ASP A 617 -49.68 -52.97 -9.31
CA ASP A 617 -51.08 -53.36 -9.14
C ASP A 617 -51.95 -52.74 -10.23
N LYS A 618 -52.73 -53.56 -10.92
CA LYS A 618 -53.56 -53.15 -12.05
C LYS A 618 -55.04 -53.40 -11.77
N LEU A 619 -55.88 -52.55 -12.32
CA LEU A 619 -57.33 -52.64 -12.20
C LEU A 619 -57.96 -52.46 -13.57
N GLU A 620 -58.78 -53.43 -13.97
CA GLU A 620 -59.53 -53.41 -15.22
C GLU A 620 -60.88 -52.71 -15.02
N LEU A 621 -61.17 -51.71 -15.86
CA LEU A 621 -62.42 -50.95 -15.90
C LEU A 621 -63.12 -51.28 -17.22
N THR A 622 -64.34 -51.77 -17.15
CA THR A 622 -65.09 -52.29 -18.31
C THR A 622 -66.50 -51.71 -18.34
N LYS A 623 -67.20 -51.86 -19.45
CA LYS A 623 -68.62 -51.47 -19.51
C LYS A 623 -69.47 -52.25 -18.51
N ASP A 624 -69.18 -53.53 -18.30
CA ASP A 624 -69.93 -54.42 -17.40
C ASP A 624 -69.81 -54.02 -15.93
N ASN A 625 -68.68 -53.41 -15.52
CA ASN A 625 -68.49 -52.86 -14.18
C ASN A 625 -68.85 -51.37 -14.07
N ASN A 626 -69.63 -50.86 -15.03
CA ASN A 626 -70.01 -49.46 -15.18
C ASN A 626 -68.80 -48.51 -15.18
N TRP A 627 -67.66 -48.95 -15.73
CA TRP A 627 -66.42 -48.21 -15.77
C TRP A 627 -65.89 -47.85 -14.37
N THR A 628 -66.12 -48.69 -13.37
CA THR A 628 -65.68 -48.47 -11.99
C THR A 628 -64.95 -49.67 -11.41
N GLY A 629 -63.99 -49.41 -10.52
CA GLY A 629 -63.28 -50.44 -9.77
C GLY A 629 -62.63 -49.85 -8.52
N GLN A 630 -61.91 -50.66 -7.75
CA GLN A 630 -61.28 -50.19 -6.52
C GLN A 630 -60.01 -50.96 -6.17
N PHE A 631 -58.99 -50.23 -5.73
CA PHE A 631 -57.81 -50.79 -5.07
C PHE A 631 -58.07 -50.83 -3.57
N LYS A 632 -57.92 -52.01 -2.95
CA LYS A 632 -58.22 -52.23 -1.53
C LYS A 632 -56.95 -52.46 -0.73
N ASN A 633 -57.06 -52.31 0.60
CA ASN A 633 -55.97 -52.61 1.55
C ASN A 633 -54.69 -51.78 1.36
N LEU A 634 -54.81 -50.55 0.84
CA LEU A 634 -53.65 -49.69 0.58
C LEU A 634 -53.17 -49.02 1.88
N GLN A 635 -51.91 -49.21 2.24
CA GLN A 635 -51.35 -48.63 3.46
C GLN A 635 -51.40 -47.10 3.44
N VAL A 636 -51.87 -46.45 4.51
CA VAL A 636 -51.97 -44.99 4.56
C VAL A 636 -50.64 -44.28 4.83
N ALA A 637 -49.67 -44.94 5.48
CA ALA A 637 -48.37 -44.36 5.81
C ALA A 637 -47.31 -45.45 6.01
N ASN A 638 -46.02 -45.08 5.99
CA ASN A 638 -44.90 -46.00 6.17
C ASN A 638 -44.76 -46.48 7.62
N GLY A 639 -45.66 -47.39 8.01
CA GLY A 639 -45.74 -47.90 9.36
C GLY A 639 -46.60 -47.04 10.29
N LEU A 640 -46.89 -47.61 11.46
CA LEU A 640 -47.82 -47.05 12.42
C LEU A 640 -47.25 -45.77 13.05
N GLY A 641 -47.99 -44.66 12.95
CA GLY A 641 -47.59 -43.37 13.53
C GLY A 641 -46.66 -42.51 12.66
N SER A 642 -46.37 -42.94 11.44
CA SER A 642 -45.67 -42.10 10.45
C SER A 642 -46.51 -40.88 10.07
N THR A 643 -45.88 -39.70 10.06
CA THR A 643 -46.47 -38.46 9.50
C THR A 643 -46.27 -38.34 8.00
N ASN A 644 -45.52 -39.28 7.39
CA ASN A 644 -45.34 -39.37 5.95
C ASN A 644 -46.44 -40.28 5.40
N TYR A 645 -47.56 -39.66 5.03
CA TYR A 645 -48.71 -40.31 4.44
C TYR A 645 -48.46 -40.61 2.96
N TYR A 646 -48.73 -41.85 2.57
CA TYR A 646 -48.63 -42.28 1.18
C TYR A 646 -49.71 -41.59 0.35
N GLN A 647 -49.29 -40.98 -0.75
CA GLN A 647 -50.14 -40.45 -1.80
C GLN A 647 -50.31 -41.54 -2.86
N TYR A 648 -51.56 -41.91 -3.14
CA TYR A 648 -51.86 -42.85 -4.19
C TYR A 648 -52.54 -42.14 -5.35
N THR A 649 -52.01 -42.37 -6.54
CA THR A 649 -52.57 -41.92 -7.81
C THR A 649 -52.74 -43.13 -8.71
N VAL A 650 -53.46 -42.96 -9.82
CA VAL A 650 -53.60 -44.00 -10.84
C VAL A 650 -53.20 -43.44 -12.18
N LYS A 651 -52.64 -44.28 -13.03
CA LYS A 651 -52.41 -43.96 -14.45
C LYS A 651 -52.97 -45.05 -15.33
N GLU A 652 -53.67 -44.66 -16.39
CA GLU A 652 -54.16 -45.56 -17.42
C GLU A 652 -53.00 -46.19 -18.17
N ILE A 653 -53.03 -47.51 -18.28
CA ILE A 653 -51.97 -48.29 -18.92
C ILE A 653 -52.05 -48.06 -20.43
N GLY A 654 -50.89 -47.79 -21.02
CA GLY A 654 -50.78 -47.41 -22.44
C GLY A 654 -50.87 -45.90 -22.69
N GLU A 655 -51.05 -45.08 -21.65
CA GLU A 655 -50.92 -43.63 -21.72
C GLU A 655 -49.47 -43.20 -21.93
N SER A 656 -49.25 -42.21 -22.80
CA SER A 656 -47.98 -41.51 -22.95
C SER A 656 -48.24 -40.00 -23.01
N GLY A 657 -47.64 -39.24 -22.10
CA GLY A 657 -47.75 -37.77 -22.07
C GLY A 657 -49.18 -37.22 -21.90
N SER A 658 -50.00 -37.82 -21.03
CA SER A 658 -51.41 -37.41 -20.82
C SER A 658 -52.33 -37.63 -22.02
N ALA A 659 -52.00 -38.61 -22.86
CA ALA A 659 -52.83 -39.07 -23.96
C ALA A 659 -52.73 -40.58 -24.15
N VAL A 660 -53.83 -41.20 -24.59
CA VAL A 660 -53.91 -42.62 -24.93
C VAL A 660 -54.62 -42.78 -26.27
N LYS A 661 -54.14 -43.72 -27.11
CA LYS A 661 -54.78 -44.04 -28.39
C LYS A 661 -55.61 -45.30 -28.25
N LEU A 662 -56.93 -45.18 -28.33
CA LEU A 662 -57.88 -46.28 -28.15
C LEU A 662 -58.85 -46.30 -29.31
N ALA A 663 -59.12 -47.48 -29.87
CA ALA A 663 -59.95 -47.68 -31.07
C ALA A 663 -59.61 -46.71 -32.23
N GLY A 664 -58.32 -46.44 -32.44
CA GLY A 664 -57.83 -45.57 -33.53
C GLY A 664 -57.90 -44.06 -33.27
N LYS A 665 -58.52 -43.60 -32.18
CA LYS A 665 -58.67 -42.18 -31.81
C LYS A 665 -57.81 -41.80 -30.62
N TRP A 666 -57.40 -40.53 -30.54
CA TRP A 666 -56.64 -40.01 -29.40
C TRP A 666 -57.56 -39.44 -28.34
N TYR A 667 -57.33 -39.82 -27.09
CA TYR A 667 -58.01 -39.27 -25.93
C TYR A 667 -56.98 -38.57 -25.05
N GLY A 668 -57.32 -37.38 -24.57
CA GLY A 668 -56.60 -36.78 -23.46
C GLY A 668 -57.05 -37.41 -22.17
N VAL A 669 -56.10 -38.03 -21.47
CA VAL A 669 -56.33 -38.61 -20.17
C VAL A 669 -56.15 -37.50 -19.14
N LYS A 670 -57.17 -37.31 -18.30
CA LYS A 670 -57.11 -36.42 -17.14
C LYS A 670 -57.41 -37.22 -15.89
N TYR A 671 -56.64 -36.97 -14.85
CA TYR A 671 -56.85 -37.52 -13.53
C TYR A 671 -57.44 -36.43 -12.64
N GLY A 672 -58.58 -36.72 -12.03
CA GLY A 672 -59.27 -35.85 -11.10
C GLY A 672 -59.70 -36.60 -9.85
N GLY A 673 -60.38 -35.88 -8.97
CA GLY A 673 -60.80 -36.42 -7.67
C GLY A 673 -59.67 -36.44 -6.65
N THR A 674 -59.95 -37.02 -5.49
CA THR A 674 -59.02 -37.09 -4.35
C THR A 674 -59.01 -38.51 -3.81
N MET A 675 -57.98 -38.90 -3.06
CA MET A 675 -57.96 -40.21 -2.39
C MET A 675 -59.14 -40.42 -1.42
N LYS A 676 -59.81 -39.33 -0.99
CA LYS A 676 -60.99 -39.39 -0.10
C LYS A 676 -62.28 -39.62 -0.89
N ASP A 677 -62.43 -38.94 -2.02
CA ASP A 677 -63.68 -38.89 -2.78
C ASP A 677 -63.70 -39.88 -3.97
N GLY A 678 -62.56 -40.53 -4.24
CA GLY A 678 -62.34 -41.41 -5.39
C GLY A 678 -61.53 -40.72 -6.49
N LEU A 679 -60.76 -41.49 -7.23
CA LEU A 679 -59.99 -41.01 -8.38
C LEU A 679 -60.81 -41.19 -9.64
N THR A 680 -60.89 -40.16 -10.47
CA THR A 680 -61.58 -40.22 -11.76
C THR A 680 -60.54 -40.13 -12.87
N VAL A 681 -60.58 -41.09 -13.79
CA VAL A 681 -59.85 -41.04 -15.04
C VAL A 681 -60.83 -40.61 -16.12
N THR A 682 -60.60 -39.46 -16.74
CA THR A 682 -61.45 -38.98 -17.83
C THR A 682 -60.69 -39.04 -19.15
N ASN A 683 -61.20 -39.82 -20.10
CA ASN A 683 -60.73 -39.80 -21.48
C ASN A 683 -61.60 -38.85 -22.29
N LYS A 684 -61.08 -37.64 -22.51
CA LYS A 684 -61.70 -36.67 -23.41
C LYS A 684 -61.15 -36.85 -24.81
N GLU A 685 -62.00 -37.25 -25.75
CA GLU A 685 -61.67 -37.39 -27.18
C GLU A 685 -61.02 -36.09 -27.62
N LYS A 686 -59.79 -36.18 -28.12
CA LYS A 686 -59.12 -35.02 -28.72
C LYS A 686 -59.61 -34.95 -30.15
N ILE A 687 -60.12 -33.78 -30.54
CA ILE A 687 -60.28 -33.44 -31.96
C ILE A 687 -58.94 -33.70 -32.62
N THR A 688 -58.90 -34.66 -33.54
CA THR A 688 -57.68 -35.06 -34.24
C THR A 688 -57.28 -33.95 -35.20
N TRP A 689 -56.61 -32.94 -34.66
CA TRP A 689 -55.44 -32.40 -35.32
C TRP A 689 -54.29 -33.35 -34.98
N THR A 690 -53.99 -34.25 -35.92
CA THR A 690 -52.73 -35.01 -35.98
C THR A 690 -51.52 -34.18 -35.49
N PRO A 691 -50.53 -34.75 -34.77
CA PRO A 691 -50.47 -35.50 -33.49
C PRO A 691 -49.98 -34.62 -32.30
N MET A 692 -50.16 -35.10 -31.06
CA MET A 692 -49.77 -34.41 -29.81
C MET A 692 -48.28 -34.60 -29.47
N ILE A 693 -47.53 -33.50 -29.54
CA ILE A 693 -46.09 -33.41 -29.25
C ILE A 693 -45.99 -32.66 -27.89
N PRO A 694 -45.04 -32.99 -26.97
CA PRO A 694 -44.76 -32.18 -25.77
C PRO A 694 -44.75 -30.70 -26.14
N ALA A 695 -45.23 -29.79 -25.26
CA ALA A 695 -45.28 -28.37 -25.61
C ALA A 695 -43.88 -27.94 -26.05
N THR A 696 -43.72 -27.72 -27.35
CA THR A 696 -42.43 -27.39 -27.91
C THR A 696 -42.42 -25.93 -28.26
N ARG A 697 -41.39 -25.21 -27.83
CA ARG A 697 -41.12 -23.89 -28.38
C ARG A 697 -40.32 -24.06 -29.67
N TYR A 698 -40.46 -23.10 -30.55
CA TYR A 698 -39.46 -22.88 -31.59
C TYR A 698 -38.42 -21.89 -31.07
N LEU A 699 -37.16 -22.09 -31.42
CA LEU A 699 -36.12 -21.09 -31.26
C LEU A 699 -35.78 -20.55 -32.64
N ARG A 700 -36.28 -19.34 -32.95
CA ARG A 700 -35.94 -18.67 -34.20
C ARG A 700 -34.50 -18.19 -34.12
N VAL A 701 -33.75 -18.53 -35.15
CA VAL A 701 -32.38 -18.09 -35.35
C VAL A 701 -32.35 -17.28 -36.63
N THR A 702 -31.99 -16.01 -36.52
CA THR A 702 -31.68 -15.18 -37.67
C THR A 702 -30.18 -15.00 -37.75
N LYS A 703 -29.63 -15.13 -38.94
CA LYS A 703 -28.26 -14.78 -39.24
C LYS A 703 -28.25 -13.46 -39.98
N GLU A 704 -27.42 -12.55 -39.51
CA GLU A 704 -27.06 -11.35 -40.25
C GLU A 704 -25.55 -11.30 -40.46
N TRP A 705 -25.17 -10.70 -41.58
CA TRP A 705 -23.78 -10.46 -41.93
C TRP A 705 -23.59 -8.96 -41.93
N LYS A 706 -22.62 -8.50 -41.17
CA LYS A 706 -22.28 -7.07 -41.09
C LYS A 706 -20.85 -6.86 -41.51
N GLU A 707 -20.62 -5.78 -42.23
CA GLU A 707 -19.28 -5.24 -42.45
C GLU A 707 -19.20 -3.79 -41.97
N ALA A 708 -18.36 -3.55 -40.95
CA ALA A 708 -18.27 -2.26 -40.26
C ALA A 708 -19.65 -1.66 -39.87
N GLY A 709 -20.49 -2.46 -39.22
CA GLY A 709 -21.83 -2.07 -38.77
C GLY A 709 -22.92 -2.01 -39.86
N ARG A 710 -22.58 -2.12 -41.15
CA ARG A 710 -23.55 -2.14 -42.25
C ARG A 710 -23.90 -3.58 -42.64
N SER A 711 -25.17 -3.87 -42.92
CA SER A 711 -25.57 -5.18 -43.44
C SER A 711 -24.94 -5.43 -44.81
N ILE A 712 -24.27 -6.57 -44.95
CA ILE A 712 -23.66 -7.01 -46.21
C ILE A 712 -24.30 -8.30 -46.70
N GLU A 713 -24.06 -8.62 -47.97
CA GLU A 713 -24.40 -9.93 -48.51
C GLU A 713 -23.49 -11.00 -47.88
N ALA A 714 -24.08 -12.15 -47.58
CA ALA A 714 -23.35 -13.25 -46.96
C ALA A 714 -22.26 -13.80 -47.89
N PRO A 715 -21.06 -14.09 -47.37
CA PRO A 715 -19.91 -14.58 -48.15
C PRO A 715 -20.00 -16.08 -48.50
N VAL A 716 -21.04 -16.76 -48.03
CA VAL A 716 -21.25 -18.20 -48.18
C VAL A 716 -22.69 -18.46 -48.55
N GLU A 717 -22.91 -19.57 -49.23
CA GLU A 717 -24.25 -19.99 -49.60
C GLU A 717 -25.04 -20.49 -48.40
N LYS A 718 -24.33 -21.05 -47.39
CA LYS A 718 -24.91 -21.64 -46.18
C LYS A 718 -23.97 -21.62 -44.97
N ILE A 719 -24.54 -21.64 -43.76
CA ILE A 719 -23.85 -21.94 -42.49
C ILE A 719 -24.65 -22.95 -41.68
N GLU A 720 -23.98 -23.65 -40.76
CA GLU A 720 -24.65 -24.49 -39.76
C GLU A 720 -24.60 -23.84 -38.38
N VAL A 721 -25.68 -23.99 -37.62
CA VAL A 721 -25.82 -23.52 -36.24
C VAL A 721 -26.21 -24.73 -35.39
N GLU A 722 -25.60 -24.93 -34.24
CA GLU A 722 -25.90 -25.99 -33.28
C GLU A 722 -26.68 -25.48 -32.06
N LEU A 723 -27.65 -26.28 -31.62
CA LEU A 723 -28.48 -25.99 -30.45
C LEU A 723 -27.87 -26.54 -29.17
N TYR A 724 -27.91 -25.73 -28.11
CA TYR A 724 -27.52 -26.09 -26.76
C TYR A 724 -28.73 -26.04 -25.82
N LYS A 725 -28.82 -27.02 -24.90
CA LYS A 725 -29.86 -27.15 -23.87
C LYS A 725 -29.16 -27.11 -22.51
N ASP A 726 -29.45 -26.09 -21.70
CA ASP A 726 -28.80 -25.80 -20.41
C ASP A 726 -27.26 -25.83 -20.49
N ASP A 727 -26.72 -25.13 -21.50
CA ASP A 727 -25.29 -25.00 -21.80
C ASP A 727 -24.60 -26.31 -22.23
N VAL A 728 -25.35 -27.38 -22.49
CA VAL A 728 -24.87 -28.65 -23.06
C VAL A 728 -25.28 -28.79 -24.53
N ALA A 729 -24.34 -29.18 -25.40
CA ALA A 729 -24.60 -29.37 -26.83
C ALA A 729 -25.64 -30.50 -27.05
N THR A 730 -26.65 -30.24 -27.88
CA THR A 730 -27.69 -31.24 -28.17
C THR A 730 -27.38 -32.12 -29.39
N GLY A 731 -26.35 -31.76 -30.18
CA GLY A 731 -26.06 -32.38 -31.47
C GLY A 731 -27.01 -31.95 -32.60
N LYS A 732 -28.10 -31.22 -32.32
CA LYS A 732 -29.03 -30.74 -33.35
C LYS A 732 -28.47 -29.50 -34.03
N LYS A 733 -28.39 -29.55 -35.37
CA LYS A 733 -27.91 -28.45 -36.21
C LYS A 733 -28.99 -27.90 -37.13
N LEU A 734 -28.85 -26.63 -37.52
CA LEU A 734 -29.74 -25.89 -38.40
C LEU A 734 -28.91 -25.17 -39.45
N GLU A 735 -29.27 -25.36 -40.72
CA GLU A 735 -28.61 -24.70 -41.84
C GLU A 735 -29.31 -23.37 -42.19
N LEU A 736 -28.56 -22.28 -42.26
CA LEU A 736 -29.03 -20.95 -42.64
C LEU A 736 -28.39 -20.56 -43.98
N THR A 737 -29.20 -20.18 -44.96
CA THR A 737 -28.78 -19.95 -46.35
C THR A 737 -29.34 -18.64 -46.89
N LYS A 738 -28.83 -18.17 -48.03
CA LYS A 738 -29.41 -16.99 -48.69
C LYS A 738 -30.87 -17.22 -49.12
N GLU A 739 -31.20 -18.42 -49.60
CA GLU A 739 -32.54 -18.79 -50.07
C GLU A 739 -33.59 -18.76 -48.95
N ASN A 740 -33.20 -19.12 -47.71
CA ASN A 740 -34.08 -19.00 -46.54
C ASN A 740 -34.02 -17.63 -45.84
N ASN A 741 -33.45 -16.62 -46.52
CA ASN A 741 -33.23 -15.28 -46.00
C ASN A 741 -32.42 -15.26 -44.69
N TRP A 742 -31.46 -16.17 -44.56
CA TRP A 742 -30.62 -16.33 -43.38
C TRP A 742 -31.42 -16.58 -42.11
N LYS A 743 -32.55 -17.25 -42.21
CA LYS A 743 -33.45 -17.50 -41.09
C LYS A 743 -33.81 -18.96 -41.03
N GLY A 744 -33.85 -19.48 -39.82
CA GLY A 744 -34.31 -20.82 -39.56
C GLY A 744 -34.83 -20.89 -38.14
N GLU A 745 -35.40 -22.03 -37.80
CA GLU A 745 -35.90 -22.25 -36.46
C GLU A 745 -35.69 -23.69 -36.05
N PHE A 746 -35.19 -23.87 -34.84
CA PHE A 746 -35.25 -25.17 -34.19
C PHE A 746 -36.67 -25.35 -33.67
N LYS A 747 -37.44 -26.20 -34.32
CA LYS A 747 -38.80 -26.56 -33.90
C LYS A 747 -38.75 -27.78 -32.98
N GLY A 748 -39.81 -28.01 -32.23
CA GLY A 748 -39.87 -29.23 -31.44
C GLY A 748 -38.96 -29.22 -30.19
N LEU A 749 -38.61 -28.04 -29.66
CA LEU A 749 -37.79 -27.93 -28.45
C LEU A 749 -38.66 -28.02 -27.21
N GLU A 750 -38.43 -29.05 -26.39
CA GLU A 750 -39.14 -29.28 -25.13
C GLU A 750 -39.09 -28.04 -24.25
N LEU A 751 -40.25 -27.48 -23.90
CA LEU A 751 -40.35 -26.27 -23.10
C LEU A 751 -39.78 -26.45 -21.68
N GLU A 752 -39.90 -27.66 -21.16
CA GLU A 752 -39.78 -28.03 -19.76
C GLU A 752 -39.39 -29.51 -19.63
N ASP A 753 -38.85 -29.87 -18.46
CA ASP A 753 -38.30 -31.19 -18.15
C ASP A 753 -39.40 -32.23 -17.93
N GLY A 754 -40.07 -32.62 -19.02
CA GLY A 754 -41.25 -33.48 -19.02
C GLY A 754 -42.56 -32.70 -18.93
N VAL A 755 -43.62 -33.25 -19.50
CA VAL A 755 -44.95 -32.61 -19.59
C VAL A 755 -45.49 -32.29 -18.19
N GLY A 756 -45.64 -31.01 -17.86
CA GLY A 756 -46.10 -30.50 -16.56
C GLY A 756 -44.99 -30.05 -15.59
N SER A 757 -43.72 -30.05 -16.02
CA SER A 757 -42.59 -29.65 -15.18
C SER A 757 -42.48 -28.13 -15.02
N ASN A 758 -42.29 -27.68 -13.79
CA ASN A 758 -42.00 -26.29 -13.43
C ASN A 758 -40.52 -25.91 -13.63
N LYS A 759 -39.69 -26.84 -14.13
CA LYS A 759 -38.30 -26.59 -14.54
C LYS A 759 -38.22 -26.42 -16.05
N TYR A 760 -38.06 -25.18 -16.49
CA TYR A 760 -37.98 -24.81 -17.89
C TYR A 760 -36.56 -24.90 -18.42
N TYR A 761 -36.40 -25.53 -19.59
CA TYR A 761 -35.10 -25.62 -20.24
C TYR A 761 -34.69 -24.28 -20.88
N LYS A 762 -33.41 -23.93 -20.72
CA LYS A 762 -32.80 -22.79 -21.39
C LYS A 762 -32.10 -23.26 -22.66
N TYR A 763 -32.52 -22.73 -23.80
CA TYR A 763 -31.90 -23.01 -25.10
C TYR A 763 -31.10 -21.82 -25.60
N THR A 764 -29.88 -22.11 -26.06
CA THR A 764 -28.98 -21.18 -26.74
C THR A 764 -28.48 -21.82 -28.02
N VAL A 765 -27.79 -21.06 -28.87
CA VAL A 765 -27.21 -21.57 -30.12
C VAL A 765 -25.77 -21.13 -30.26
N LYS A 766 -24.98 -21.93 -30.98
CA LYS A 766 -23.64 -21.55 -31.44
C LYS A 766 -23.48 -21.92 -32.92
N GLU A 767 -22.79 -21.09 -33.68
CA GLU A 767 -22.44 -21.35 -35.07
C GLU A 767 -21.40 -22.47 -35.13
N VAL A 768 -21.64 -23.47 -35.97
CA VAL A 768 -20.78 -24.66 -36.06
C VAL A 768 -19.49 -24.26 -36.76
N GLY A 769 -18.37 -24.67 -36.16
CA GLY A 769 -17.04 -24.27 -36.63
C GLY A 769 -16.56 -22.94 -36.03
N GLU A 770 -17.36 -22.29 -35.18
CA GLU A 770 -16.91 -21.18 -34.36
C GLU A 770 -15.96 -21.67 -33.25
N ASN A 771 -14.89 -20.90 -33.03
CA ASN A 771 -14.04 -21.03 -31.85
C ASN A 771 -13.95 -19.65 -31.15
N ASN A 772 -14.27 -19.58 -29.86
CA ASN A 772 -14.25 -18.34 -29.06
C ASN A 772 -14.94 -17.12 -29.72
N ASN A 773 -16.18 -17.24 -30.22
CA ASN A 773 -16.92 -16.15 -30.89
C ASN A 773 -16.26 -15.62 -32.17
N ALA A 774 -15.47 -16.45 -32.86
CA ALA A 774 -14.87 -16.15 -34.16
C ALA A 774 -15.06 -17.31 -35.15
N ILE A 775 -15.31 -16.99 -36.41
CA ILE A 775 -15.48 -17.97 -37.49
C ILE A 775 -14.90 -17.46 -38.81
N ASN A 776 -14.38 -18.36 -39.64
CA ASN A 776 -13.78 -18.03 -40.94
C ASN A 776 -14.60 -18.65 -42.07
N PHE A 777 -14.89 -17.84 -43.09
CA PHE A 777 -15.54 -18.29 -44.32
C PHE A 777 -14.76 -17.81 -45.54
N SER A 778 -14.40 -18.73 -46.43
CA SER A 778 -13.68 -18.42 -47.69
C SER A 778 -12.44 -17.52 -47.48
N GLY A 779 -11.68 -17.77 -46.39
CA GLY A 779 -10.48 -16.99 -46.03
C GLY A 779 -10.74 -15.64 -45.35
N ARG A 780 -11.99 -15.30 -45.03
CA ARG A 780 -12.38 -14.05 -44.35
C ARG A 780 -12.92 -14.35 -42.94
N GLY A 781 -12.34 -13.68 -41.95
CA GLY A 781 -12.73 -13.84 -40.54
C GLY A 781 -13.86 -12.91 -40.11
N TYR A 782 -14.80 -13.47 -39.36
CA TYR A 782 -15.96 -12.80 -38.81
C TYR A 782 -15.97 -12.97 -37.29
N LYS A 783 -16.31 -11.90 -36.57
CA LYS A 783 -16.67 -12.01 -35.15
C LYS A 783 -18.13 -12.43 -35.07
N VAL A 784 -18.40 -13.48 -34.30
CA VAL A 784 -19.75 -13.99 -34.07
C VAL A 784 -20.32 -13.32 -32.83
N LEU A 785 -21.48 -12.71 -32.94
CA LEU A 785 -22.18 -12.06 -31.83
C LEU A 785 -23.58 -12.66 -31.70
N TYR A 786 -23.96 -13.01 -30.48
CA TYR A 786 -25.29 -13.53 -30.16
C TYR A 786 -26.10 -12.48 -29.42
N LYS A 787 -27.29 -12.16 -29.92
CA LYS A 787 -28.24 -11.23 -29.28
C LYS A 787 -29.65 -11.81 -29.30
N GLY A 788 -30.49 -11.35 -28.37
CA GLY A 788 -31.90 -11.72 -28.29
C GLY A 788 -32.22 -12.67 -27.14
N THR A 789 -33.47 -13.14 -27.11
CA THR A 789 -33.99 -14.03 -26.05
C THR A 789 -34.68 -15.24 -26.67
N MET A 790 -34.91 -16.30 -25.88
CA MET A 790 -35.66 -17.47 -26.37
C MET A 790 -37.09 -17.14 -26.83
N LYS A 791 -37.69 -16.06 -26.34
CA LYS A 791 -39.05 -15.64 -26.69
C LYS A 791 -39.06 -14.84 -28.00
N ASP A 792 -38.09 -13.95 -28.17
CA ASP A 792 -38.05 -12.99 -29.28
C ASP A 792 -37.19 -13.49 -30.45
N GLY A 793 -36.47 -14.59 -30.26
CA GLY A 793 -35.51 -15.17 -31.22
C GLY A 793 -34.07 -14.74 -30.93
N LEU A 794 -33.13 -15.56 -31.40
CA LEU A 794 -31.70 -15.29 -31.33
C LEU A 794 -31.21 -14.80 -32.68
N THR A 795 -30.48 -13.70 -32.68
CA THR A 795 -29.76 -13.20 -33.85
C THR A 795 -28.29 -13.50 -33.68
N ILE A 796 -27.74 -14.23 -34.65
CA ILE A 796 -26.31 -14.44 -34.80
C ILE A 796 -25.84 -13.39 -35.81
N THR A 797 -24.87 -12.57 -35.43
CA THR A 797 -24.27 -11.58 -36.32
C THR A 797 -22.84 -12.01 -36.61
N ASN A 798 -22.53 -12.31 -37.88
CA ASN A 798 -21.14 -12.38 -38.32
C ASN A 798 -20.74 -10.98 -38.75
N GLU A 799 -20.06 -10.28 -37.86
CA GLU A 799 -19.55 -8.96 -38.13
C GLU A 799 -18.08 -9.06 -38.52
N ARG A 800 -17.81 -8.75 -39.79
CA ARG A 800 -16.48 -8.47 -40.29
C ARG A 800 -16.24 -6.98 -40.15
N GLU A 801 -15.07 -6.57 -39.74
CA GLU A 801 -14.73 -5.14 -39.80
C GLU A 801 -14.15 -4.90 -41.19
N THR A 802 -14.70 -3.97 -41.99
CA THR A 802 -14.03 -3.53 -43.22
C THR A 802 -12.72 -2.87 -42.80
N TYR A 803 -11.63 -3.61 -42.91
CA TYR A 803 -10.33 -2.98 -43.12
C TYR A 803 -10.20 -2.77 -44.62
N SER A 804 -9.89 -1.53 -45.00
CA SER A 804 -9.38 -1.21 -46.33
C SER A 804 -8.35 -2.27 -46.74
N PRO A 805 -8.38 -2.81 -47.97
CA PRO A 805 -7.52 -3.92 -48.33
C PRO A 805 -6.07 -3.45 -48.34
N PHE A 806 -5.35 -3.74 -47.25
CA PHE A 806 -3.91 -3.76 -47.22
C PHE A 806 -3.48 -5.19 -46.92
N ASN A 807 -2.89 -5.79 -47.95
CA ASN A 807 -2.12 -7.02 -48.08
C ASN A 807 -2.01 -7.98 -46.85
N PRO A 808 -2.47 -9.25 -46.96
CA PRO A 808 -2.28 -10.26 -45.93
C PRO A 808 -0.83 -10.77 -45.97
N GLY A 809 0.02 -10.11 -45.19
CA GLY A 809 1.32 -10.61 -44.78
C GLY A 809 1.46 -10.43 -43.27
N THR A 810 1.37 -11.54 -42.54
CA THR A 810 1.90 -11.73 -41.16
C THR A 810 1.35 -10.80 -40.06
N ASN A 811 0.16 -11.07 -39.50
CA ASN A 811 -0.09 -10.66 -38.11
C ASN A 811 -0.77 -11.75 -37.27
N PRO A 812 -0.27 -12.03 -36.05
CA PRO A 812 -0.74 -13.09 -35.16
C PRO A 812 -2.10 -12.75 -34.53
N ASP A 813 -2.94 -13.77 -34.33
CA ASP A 813 -4.08 -13.68 -33.41
C ASP A 813 -3.54 -13.55 -31.97
N PRO A 814 -3.82 -12.48 -31.21
CA PRO A 814 -3.21 -12.29 -29.91
C PRO A 814 -3.79 -13.29 -28.89
N ASP A 815 -2.97 -14.27 -28.49
CA ASP A 815 -3.26 -15.25 -27.44
C ASP A 815 -3.61 -14.52 -26.12
N ARG A 816 -4.52 -15.06 -25.29
CA ARG A 816 -4.96 -14.43 -24.03
C ARG A 816 -4.86 -15.40 -22.85
N ILE A 817 -4.43 -14.88 -21.71
CA ILE A 817 -4.47 -15.55 -20.41
C ILE A 817 -5.34 -14.73 -19.45
N ASP A 818 -6.50 -15.26 -19.09
CA ASP A 818 -7.43 -14.63 -18.16
C ASP A 818 -8.19 -15.63 -17.29
N GLY A 819 -8.77 -15.12 -16.21
CA GLY A 819 -9.70 -15.81 -15.33
C GLY A 819 -10.91 -14.91 -14.99
N GLY A 820 -11.89 -15.45 -14.25
CA GLY A 820 -13.08 -14.71 -13.85
C GLY A 820 -12.79 -13.55 -12.88
N ASP A 821 -11.64 -13.60 -12.20
CA ASP A 821 -11.11 -12.51 -11.39
C ASP A 821 -9.56 -12.47 -11.43
N ARG A 822 -8.96 -11.53 -10.69
CA ARG A 822 -7.49 -11.36 -10.63
C ARG A 822 -6.77 -12.54 -9.97
N ILE A 823 -7.40 -13.21 -9.01
CA ILE A 823 -6.83 -14.38 -8.34
C ILE A 823 -6.76 -15.54 -9.34
N GLU A 824 -7.86 -15.79 -10.04
CA GLU A 824 -7.92 -16.82 -11.08
C GLU A 824 -7.00 -16.52 -12.26
N THR A 825 -6.89 -15.25 -12.68
CA THR A 825 -5.92 -14.85 -13.71
C THR A 825 -4.49 -15.19 -13.29
N GLY A 826 -4.11 -14.89 -12.04
CA GLY A 826 -2.79 -15.27 -11.51
C GLY A 826 -2.57 -16.78 -11.47
N ILE A 827 -3.60 -17.57 -11.13
CA ILE A 827 -3.57 -19.03 -11.16
C ILE A 827 -3.43 -19.55 -12.60
N LYS A 828 -4.13 -18.96 -13.58
CA LYS A 828 -4.03 -19.33 -15.01
C LYS A 828 -2.63 -19.05 -15.57
N ILE A 829 -2.01 -17.94 -15.18
CA ILE A 829 -0.61 -17.65 -15.50
C ILE A 829 0.30 -18.73 -14.88
N SER A 830 0.07 -19.08 -13.61
CA SER A 830 0.80 -20.14 -12.92
C SER A 830 0.70 -21.48 -13.67
N GLN A 831 -0.52 -21.90 -14.02
CA GLN A 831 -0.78 -23.15 -14.73
C GLN A 831 -0.17 -23.20 -16.13
N LYS A 832 -0.10 -22.06 -16.83
CA LYS A 832 0.47 -22.01 -18.20
C LYS A 832 1.99 -22.07 -18.20
N TYR A 833 2.65 -21.48 -17.19
CA TYR A 833 4.11 -21.31 -17.21
C TYR A 833 4.87 -22.15 -16.19
N TYR A 834 4.17 -22.80 -15.25
CA TYR A 834 4.78 -23.65 -14.22
C TYR A 834 4.04 -24.98 -14.12
N ASP A 835 4.67 -26.05 -14.58
CA ASP A 835 4.19 -27.41 -14.29
C ASP A 835 4.35 -27.72 -12.80
N LYS A 836 5.49 -27.33 -12.23
CA LYS A 836 5.84 -27.39 -10.81
C LYS A 836 6.63 -26.14 -10.42
N ALA A 837 6.57 -25.76 -9.15
CA ALA A 837 7.43 -24.72 -8.59
C ALA A 837 7.78 -25.06 -7.15
N LYS A 838 9.08 -25.04 -6.80
CA LYS A 838 9.53 -25.32 -5.44
C LYS A 838 9.10 -24.23 -4.46
N THR A 839 9.06 -22.98 -4.92
CA THR A 839 8.70 -21.81 -4.12
C THR A 839 7.47 -21.14 -4.72
N VAL A 840 6.61 -20.58 -3.87
CA VAL A 840 5.51 -19.70 -4.29
C VAL A 840 5.59 -18.37 -3.54
N ILE A 841 5.28 -17.28 -4.23
CA ILE A 841 5.20 -15.96 -3.59
C ILE A 841 3.75 -15.55 -3.44
N VAL A 842 3.31 -15.30 -2.21
CA VAL A 842 1.95 -14.87 -1.89
C VAL A 842 1.94 -13.38 -1.56
N VAL A 843 1.08 -12.64 -2.24
CA VAL A 843 0.89 -11.20 -2.04
C VAL A 843 -0.59 -10.83 -1.98
N ARG A 844 -0.91 -9.65 -1.46
CA ARG A 844 -2.31 -9.20 -1.39
C ARG A 844 -2.90 -8.91 -2.77
N HIS A 845 -4.17 -9.24 -2.96
CA HIS A 845 -4.85 -9.11 -4.25
C HIS A 845 -5.29 -7.68 -4.61
N ASP A 846 -5.52 -6.80 -3.64
CA ASP A 846 -6.27 -5.54 -3.80
C ASP A 846 -5.42 -4.26 -3.69
N LEU A 847 -4.17 -4.35 -3.21
CA LEU A 847 -3.26 -3.21 -3.09
C LEU A 847 -1.83 -3.57 -3.58
N PHE A 848 -1.27 -2.69 -4.40
CA PHE A 848 -0.05 -2.94 -5.20
C PHE A 848 1.33 -2.71 -4.55
N PRO A 849 1.55 -1.81 -3.56
CA PRO A 849 2.90 -1.30 -3.26
C PRO A 849 3.89 -2.37 -2.78
N ASP A 850 3.45 -3.23 -1.86
CA ASP A 850 4.30 -4.29 -1.30
C ASP A 850 4.63 -5.33 -2.36
N SER A 851 3.68 -5.62 -3.24
CA SER A 851 3.77 -6.70 -4.22
C SER A 851 4.61 -6.33 -5.44
N MET A 852 4.76 -5.05 -5.80
CA MET A 852 5.57 -4.59 -6.95
C MET A 852 7.00 -5.14 -6.94
N THR A 853 7.61 -5.13 -5.75
CA THR A 853 9.01 -5.50 -5.57
C THR A 853 9.22 -7.01 -5.60
N ALA A 854 8.15 -7.79 -5.40
CA ALA A 854 8.19 -9.24 -5.39
C ALA A 854 8.52 -9.85 -6.76
N SER A 855 8.28 -9.12 -7.86
CA SER A 855 8.51 -9.59 -9.23
C SER A 855 9.94 -10.09 -9.48
N VAL A 856 10.93 -9.41 -8.92
CA VAL A 856 12.35 -9.77 -9.08
C VAL A 856 12.67 -11.02 -8.28
N LEU A 857 12.19 -11.10 -7.03
CA LEU A 857 12.37 -12.26 -6.17
C LEU A 857 11.70 -13.51 -6.76
N ALA A 858 10.47 -13.36 -7.29
CA ALA A 858 9.72 -14.41 -7.94
C ALA A 858 10.50 -15.03 -9.11
N LYS A 859 11.04 -14.18 -9.99
CA LYS A 859 11.87 -14.64 -11.12
C LYS A 859 13.12 -15.38 -10.64
N LEU A 860 13.82 -14.84 -9.63
CA LEU A 860 15.05 -15.45 -9.11
C LEU A 860 14.82 -16.80 -8.44
N LYS A 861 13.64 -17.02 -7.85
CA LYS A 861 13.22 -18.27 -7.23
C LYS A 861 12.50 -19.23 -8.19
N ASP A 862 12.35 -18.84 -9.46
CA ASP A 862 11.51 -19.51 -10.45
C ASP A 862 10.10 -19.84 -9.90
N ALA A 863 9.48 -18.84 -9.28
CA ALA A 863 8.25 -18.95 -8.50
C ALA A 863 7.12 -18.12 -9.10
N PRO A 864 5.87 -18.64 -9.16
CA PRO A 864 4.71 -17.84 -9.49
C PRO A 864 4.35 -16.89 -8.34
N ILE A 865 3.76 -15.74 -8.71
CA ILE A 865 3.12 -14.82 -7.77
C ILE A 865 1.63 -15.17 -7.70
N LEU A 866 1.15 -15.53 -6.52
CA LEU A 866 -0.25 -15.83 -6.25
C LEU A 866 -0.89 -14.70 -5.42
N LEU A 867 -2.06 -14.24 -5.86
CA LEU A 867 -2.81 -13.17 -5.21
C LEU A 867 -3.78 -13.74 -4.19
N ASN A 868 -3.78 -13.22 -2.96
CA ASN A 868 -4.67 -13.69 -1.89
C ASN A 868 -5.36 -12.54 -1.14
N PRO A 869 -6.60 -12.73 -0.62
CA PRO A 869 -7.22 -11.81 0.33
C PRO A 869 -6.43 -11.63 1.63
N THR A 870 -6.54 -10.46 2.27
CA THR A 870 -5.77 -10.16 3.50
C THR A 870 -6.06 -11.11 4.66
N ASN A 871 -7.34 -11.43 4.90
CA ASN A 871 -7.79 -12.11 6.13
C ASN A 871 -8.27 -13.55 5.93
N LYS A 872 -8.22 -14.08 4.70
CA LYS A 872 -8.68 -15.43 4.39
C LYS A 872 -7.84 -16.02 3.26
N LEU A 873 -7.35 -17.25 3.45
CA LEU A 873 -6.76 -18.02 2.35
C LEU A 873 -7.85 -18.40 1.35
N ASP A 874 -7.72 -17.95 0.11
CA ASP A 874 -8.61 -18.35 -0.98
C ASP A 874 -8.35 -19.86 -1.27
N PRO A 875 -9.38 -20.72 -1.25
CA PRO A 875 -9.20 -22.15 -1.51
C PRO A 875 -8.54 -22.45 -2.86
N ARG A 876 -8.75 -21.59 -3.87
CA ARG A 876 -8.12 -21.73 -5.19
C ARG A 876 -6.61 -21.51 -5.14
N VAL A 877 -6.15 -20.58 -4.29
CA VAL A 877 -4.73 -20.35 -4.04
C VAL A 877 -4.11 -21.57 -3.36
N GLY A 878 -4.74 -22.08 -2.30
CA GLY A 878 -4.27 -23.30 -1.63
C GLY A 878 -4.20 -24.51 -2.57
N ALA A 879 -5.20 -24.68 -3.44
CA ALA A 879 -5.21 -25.72 -4.45
C ALA A 879 -4.07 -25.56 -5.48
N GLU A 880 -3.78 -24.34 -5.92
CA GLU A 880 -2.68 -24.08 -6.85
C GLU A 880 -1.29 -24.31 -6.22
N ILE A 881 -1.09 -23.90 -4.96
CA ILE A 881 0.16 -24.20 -4.22
C ILE A 881 0.38 -25.71 -4.14
N LYS A 882 -0.70 -26.47 -3.87
CA LYS A 882 -0.65 -27.94 -3.83
C LYS A 882 -0.39 -28.54 -5.22
N ARG A 883 -0.99 -28.01 -6.29
CA ARG A 883 -0.78 -28.46 -7.67
C ARG A 883 0.69 -28.28 -8.09
N LEU A 884 1.29 -27.15 -7.74
CA LEU A 884 2.69 -26.83 -8.02
C LEU A 884 3.68 -27.73 -7.27
N GLY A 885 3.24 -28.37 -6.18
CA GLY A 885 4.10 -29.15 -5.29
C GLY A 885 5.12 -28.29 -4.57
N ALA A 886 4.74 -27.06 -4.21
CA ALA A 886 5.63 -26.12 -3.53
C ALA A 886 6.06 -26.63 -2.16
N GLU A 887 7.33 -26.40 -1.84
CA GLU A 887 7.93 -26.71 -0.54
C GLU A 887 8.13 -25.45 0.32
N GLU A 888 8.27 -24.28 -0.31
CA GLU A 888 8.54 -22.99 0.35
C GLU A 888 7.45 -21.98 -0.03
N VAL A 889 6.80 -21.38 0.97
CA VAL A 889 5.83 -20.29 0.79
C VAL A 889 6.42 -19.00 1.33
N ILE A 890 6.54 -17.97 0.48
CA ILE A 890 7.05 -16.65 0.88
C ILE A 890 5.93 -15.62 0.78
N ILE A 891 5.64 -14.92 1.87
CA ILE A 891 4.75 -13.76 1.88
C ILE A 891 5.57 -12.49 1.68
N VAL A 892 5.17 -11.64 0.73
CA VAL A 892 5.71 -10.28 0.59
C VAL A 892 4.65 -9.27 1.05
N GLY A 893 4.98 -8.52 2.10
CA GLY A 893 4.08 -7.56 2.76
C GLY A 893 3.81 -7.88 4.24
N GLY A 894 3.45 -6.85 5.00
CA GLY A 894 3.20 -6.96 6.44
C GLY A 894 1.91 -7.70 6.79
N PRO A 895 1.60 -7.87 8.10
CA PRO A 895 0.36 -8.48 8.57
C PRO A 895 -0.92 -7.80 8.05
N ASP A 896 -0.89 -6.49 7.80
CA ASP A 896 -2.02 -5.75 7.22
C ASP A 896 -2.24 -6.04 5.73
N SER A 897 -1.24 -6.64 5.06
CA SER A 897 -1.34 -7.08 3.67
C SER A 897 -1.82 -8.53 3.59
N ILE A 898 -1.18 -9.42 4.35
CA ILE A 898 -1.58 -10.83 4.52
C ILE A 898 -1.48 -11.15 6.01
N SER A 899 -2.62 -11.42 6.66
CA SER A 899 -2.70 -11.53 8.12
C SER A 899 -1.97 -12.75 8.68
N GLU A 900 -1.66 -12.72 9.99
CA GLU A 900 -1.07 -13.86 10.68
C GLU A 900 -1.99 -15.09 10.64
N LYS A 901 -3.31 -14.91 10.54
CA LYS A 901 -4.23 -16.01 10.31
C LYS A 901 -3.94 -16.69 8.96
N VAL A 902 -3.85 -15.92 7.87
CA VAL A 902 -3.56 -16.48 6.54
C VAL A 902 -2.16 -17.10 6.51
N ARG A 903 -1.17 -16.47 7.16
CA ARG A 903 0.16 -17.07 7.32
C ARG A 903 0.09 -18.42 8.05
N GLY A 904 -0.72 -18.51 9.11
CA GLY A 904 -1.01 -19.76 9.81
C GLY A 904 -1.63 -20.82 8.90
N ASP A 905 -2.63 -20.45 8.09
CA ASP A 905 -3.28 -21.34 7.12
C ASP A 905 -2.26 -21.83 6.04
N LEU A 906 -1.35 -20.95 5.60
CA LEU A 906 -0.32 -21.25 4.60
C LEU A 906 0.75 -22.23 5.10
N LYS A 907 0.98 -22.35 6.41
CA LYS A 907 1.90 -23.35 6.99
C LYS A 907 1.51 -24.78 6.60
N ALA A 908 0.25 -25.04 6.29
CA ALA A 908 -0.17 -26.36 5.81
C ALA A 908 0.57 -26.77 4.52
N TYR A 909 0.94 -25.81 3.68
CA TYR A 909 1.58 -26.03 2.38
C TYR A 909 3.10 -25.86 2.39
N ASP A 910 3.64 -25.17 3.40
CA ASP A 910 5.08 -25.06 3.60
C ASP A 910 5.66 -26.34 4.23
N LYS A 911 6.81 -26.79 3.73
CA LYS A 911 7.48 -28.02 4.17
C LYS A 911 8.01 -27.91 5.59
N ASP A 912 8.56 -26.75 5.95
CA ASP A 912 9.19 -26.50 7.25
C ASP A 912 8.19 -25.95 8.27
N LYS A 913 6.94 -25.74 7.86
CA LYS A 913 5.87 -25.13 8.67
C LYS A 913 6.23 -23.70 9.13
N ASP A 914 7.17 -23.07 8.44
CA ASP A 914 7.62 -21.71 8.70
C ASP A 914 7.58 -20.86 7.42
N VAL A 915 6.41 -20.27 7.17
CA VAL A 915 6.18 -19.37 6.04
C VAL A 915 7.01 -18.09 6.23
N GLU A 916 8.00 -17.87 5.35
CA GLU A 916 8.85 -16.67 5.33
C GLU A 916 7.98 -15.44 5.09
N ARG A 917 8.20 -14.36 5.86
CA ARG A 917 7.57 -13.05 5.61
C ARG A 917 8.65 -12.00 5.35
N ILE A 918 8.60 -11.38 4.18
CA ILE A 918 9.46 -10.27 3.80
C ILE A 918 8.63 -8.99 3.85
N ALA A 919 8.84 -8.17 4.90
CA ALA A 919 8.07 -6.96 5.14
C ALA A 919 8.88 -5.90 5.90
N GLY A 920 8.61 -4.63 5.63
CA GLY A 920 9.05 -3.52 6.47
C GLY A 920 7.87 -2.81 7.14
N VAL A 921 8.16 -1.73 7.86
CA VAL A 921 7.16 -0.89 8.54
C VAL A 921 6.14 -0.29 7.57
N ASP A 922 6.58 -0.02 6.34
CA ASP A 922 5.75 0.49 5.25
C ASP A 922 6.26 -0.06 3.90
N ARG A 923 5.61 0.35 2.80
CA ARG A 923 5.99 -0.05 1.43
C ARG A 923 7.45 0.23 1.07
N TYR A 924 8.05 1.27 1.66
CA TYR A 924 9.44 1.64 1.41
C TYR A 924 10.37 0.69 2.16
N GLY A 925 10.03 0.36 3.42
CA GLY A 925 10.70 -0.70 4.18
C GLY A 925 10.56 -2.08 3.54
N THR A 926 9.39 -2.45 3.03
CA THR A 926 9.21 -3.71 2.28
C THR A 926 10.09 -3.73 1.04
N SER A 927 10.20 -2.62 0.30
CA SER A 927 11.11 -2.53 -0.85
C SER A 927 12.58 -2.69 -0.45
N GLU A 928 13.00 -2.16 0.71
CA GLU A 928 14.34 -2.38 1.27
C GLU A 928 14.58 -3.87 1.58
N MET A 929 13.64 -4.53 2.28
CA MET A 929 13.78 -5.94 2.67
C MET A 929 13.84 -6.86 1.45
N VAL A 930 12.98 -6.63 0.45
CA VAL A 930 13.00 -7.39 -0.80
C VAL A 930 14.29 -7.11 -1.58
N ALA A 931 14.77 -5.87 -1.61
CA ALA A 931 16.04 -5.53 -2.25
C ALA A 931 17.23 -6.27 -1.61
N ARG A 932 17.26 -6.39 -0.28
CA ARG A 932 18.27 -7.18 0.45
C ARG A 932 18.21 -8.66 0.07
N ARG A 933 17.00 -9.23 -0.07
CA ARG A 933 16.83 -10.64 -0.49
C ARG A 933 17.30 -10.86 -1.93
N VAL A 934 16.91 -9.99 -2.85
CA VAL A 934 17.30 -10.03 -4.28
C VAL A 934 18.82 -9.93 -4.45
N THR A 935 19.45 -8.97 -3.78
CA THR A 935 20.91 -8.78 -3.84
C THR A 935 21.66 -9.91 -3.14
N GLY A 936 21.11 -10.47 -2.06
CA GLY A 936 21.64 -11.67 -1.41
C GLY A 936 21.67 -12.89 -2.33
N ILE A 937 20.69 -13.04 -3.23
CA ILE A 937 20.65 -14.13 -4.23
C ILE A 937 21.57 -13.84 -5.42
N THR A 938 21.55 -12.62 -5.95
CA THR A 938 22.23 -12.29 -7.21
C THR A 938 23.69 -11.88 -7.04
N GLY A 939 24.08 -11.40 -5.84
CA GLY A 939 25.36 -10.72 -5.62
C GLY A 939 25.47 -9.34 -6.28
N LYS A 940 24.45 -8.88 -7.02
CA LYS A 940 24.46 -7.63 -7.80
C LYS A 940 24.15 -6.43 -6.91
N LYS A 941 25.15 -5.97 -6.17
CA LYS A 941 25.08 -4.86 -5.20
C LYS A 941 24.97 -3.46 -5.86
N ASN A 942 25.58 -3.28 -7.03
CA ASN A 942 25.85 -1.92 -7.55
C ASN A 942 24.70 -1.22 -8.29
N THR A 943 23.61 -1.90 -8.63
CA THR A 943 22.58 -1.35 -9.52
C THR A 943 21.18 -1.55 -8.95
N GLY A 944 20.42 -0.46 -8.86
CA GLY A 944 19.04 -0.45 -8.38
C GLY A 944 18.07 0.17 -9.39
N VAL A 945 16.81 -0.25 -9.33
CA VAL A 945 15.71 0.31 -10.11
C VAL A 945 14.82 1.13 -9.19
N ILE A 946 14.58 2.39 -9.54
CA ILE A 946 13.83 3.34 -8.74
C ILE A 946 12.46 3.56 -9.37
N ALA A 947 11.41 3.40 -8.56
CA ALA A 947 10.03 3.60 -8.99
C ALA A 947 9.21 4.34 -7.91
N SER A 948 8.07 4.91 -8.30
CA SER A 948 7.23 5.62 -7.34
C SER A 948 6.50 4.64 -6.42
N GLY A 949 6.63 4.84 -5.11
CA GLY A 949 5.81 4.13 -4.12
C GLY A 949 4.39 4.68 -4.00
N GLN A 950 4.07 5.80 -4.67
CA GLN A 950 2.77 6.48 -4.54
C GLN A 950 1.85 6.21 -5.74
N VAL A 951 2.41 5.87 -6.91
CA VAL A 951 1.66 5.71 -8.17
C VAL A 951 2.15 4.45 -8.89
N PHE A 952 1.24 3.48 -9.09
CA PHE A 952 1.57 2.14 -9.60
C PHE A 952 1.98 2.03 -11.09
N PRO A 953 1.46 2.83 -12.05
CA PRO A 953 1.60 2.50 -13.47
C PRO A 953 3.03 2.52 -13.99
N ASP A 954 3.84 3.50 -13.55
CA ASP A 954 5.25 3.62 -13.92
C ASP A 954 6.09 2.45 -13.40
N ALA A 955 5.64 1.83 -12.31
CA ALA A 955 6.34 0.78 -11.60
C ALA A 955 5.96 -0.64 -12.10
N LEU A 956 4.87 -0.81 -12.86
CA LEU A 956 4.45 -2.13 -13.37
C LEU A 956 5.32 -2.61 -14.52
N SER A 957 5.56 -1.76 -15.52
CA SER A 957 6.38 -2.10 -16.68
C SER A 957 7.86 -2.30 -16.31
N VAL A 958 8.32 -1.64 -15.23
CA VAL A 958 9.72 -1.78 -14.78
C VAL A 958 9.99 -3.10 -14.09
N GLY A 959 8.96 -3.76 -13.52
CA GLY A 959 9.08 -5.09 -12.93
C GLY A 959 9.67 -6.08 -13.93
N THR A 960 9.27 -5.99 -15.21
CA THR A 960 9.77 -6.86 -16.28
C THR A 960 11.28 -6.69 -16.51
N PHE A 961 11.77 -5.44 -16.63
CA PHE A 961 13.19 -5.12 -16.78
C PHE A 961 14.00 -5.54 -15.55
N ALA A 962 13.51 -5.18 -14.35
CA ALA A 962 14.18 -5.49 -13.09
C ALA A 962 14.26 -7.02 -12.85
N SER A 963 13.19 -7.77 -13.15
CA SER A 963 13.17 -9.23 -13.06
C SER A 963 14.14 -9.90 -14.03
N ARG A 964 14.22 -9.43 -15.27
CA ARG A 964 15.16 -9.99 -16.26
C ARG A 964 16.60 -9.88 -15.75
N ASP A 965 17.01 -8.66 -15.39
CA ASP A 965 18.41 -8.37 -15.06
C ASP A 965 18.76 -8.69 -13.59
N GLY A 966 17.75 -8.97 -12.76
CA GLY A 966 17.92 -9.30 -11.34
C GLY A 966 18.29 -8.08 -10.50
N TYR A 967 17.81 -6.89 -10.88
CA TYR A 967 18.07 -5.66 -10.12
C TYR A 967 16.97 -5.42 -9.08
N PRO A 968 17.32 -5.05 -7.83
CA PRO A 968 16.33 -4.72 -6.82
C PRO A 968 15.52 -3.47 -7.20
N ILE A 969 14.22 -3.51 -6.91
CA ILE A 969 13.31 -2.35 -7.06
C ILE A 969 13.20 -1.63 -5.71
N LEU A 970 13.51 -0.34 -5.69
CA LEU A 970 13.39 0.53 -4.52
C LEU A 970 12.33 1.60 -4.77
N LEU A 971 11.43 1.78 -3.80
CA LEU A 971 10.30 2.70 -3.93
C LEU A 971 10.61 4.08 -3.34
N VAL A 972 10.32 5.16 -4.05
CA VAL A 972 10.52 6.54 -3.55
C VAL A 972 9.22 7.35 -3.53
N LYS A 973 9.21 8.47 -2.80
CA LYS A 973 8.14 9.48 -2.86
C LYS A 973 8.48 10.49 -3.95
N LYS A 974 7.48 11.26 -4.40
CA LYS A 974 7.66 12.28 -5.46
C LYS A 974 8.83 13.23 -5.19
N ASN A 975 8.91 13.81 -4.00
CA ASN A 975 9.88 14.84 -3.62
C ASN A 975 10.87 14.39 -2.52
N LEU A 976 10.93 13.08 -2.23
CA LEU A 976 11.71 12.56 -1.12
C LEU A 976 12.16 11.12 -1.40
N VAL A 977 13.45 10.84 -1.19
CA VAL A 977 13.97 9.47 -1.04
C VAL A 977 13.81 9.12 0.44
N PRO A 978 12.96 8.14 0.82
CA PRO A 978 12.78 7.76 2.23
C PRO A 978 14.07 7.19 2.84
N ASP A 979 14.26 7.35 4.14
CA ASP A 979 15.47 6.91 4.84
C ASP A 979 15.70 5.40 4.70
N GLN A 980 14.63 4.59 4.67
CA GLN A 980 14.70 3.16 4.37
C GLN A 980 15.44 2.89 3.04
N VAL A 981 15.15 3.69 2.02
CA VAL A 981 15.76 3.56 0.70
C VAL A 981 17.17 4.12 0.67
N VAL A 982 17.44 5.21 1.38
CA VAL A 982 18.82 5.72 1.56
C VAL A 982 19.69 4.64 2.22
N ARG A 983 19.18 3.99 3.27
CA ARG A 983 19.85 2.85 3.93
C ARG A 983 20.01 1.67 3.00
N ALA A 984 18.99 1.33 2.20
CA ALA A 984 19.08 0.26 1.20
C ALA A 984 20.20 0.53 0.19
N ILE A 985 20.23 1.75 -0.37
CA ILE A 985 21.25 2.19 -1.34
C ILE A 985 22.65 2.05 -0.76
N LYS A 986 22.86 2.54 0.47
CA LYS A 986 24.16 2.46 1.15
C LYS A 986 24.55 1.03 1.52
N ALA A 987 23.64 0.26 2.12
CA ALA A 987 23.92 -1.08 2.59
C ALA A 987 24.15 -2.09 1.45
N LEU A 988 23.54 -1.83 0.30
CA LEU A 988 23.68 -2.64 -0.89
C LEU A 988 24.78 -2.11 -1.83
N ASP A 989 25.46 -1.00 -1.51
CA ASP A 989 26.48 -0.36 -2.36
C ASP A 989 25.96 0.00 -3.77
N ILE A 990 24.70 0.43 -3.86
CA ILE A 990 24.09 0.84 -5.12
C ILE A 990 24.70 2.18 -5.55
N ASN A 991 25.48 2.17 -6.63
CA ASN A 991 26.11 3.36 -7.20
C ASN A 991 25.57 3.74 -8.59
N LYS A 992 24.71 2.89 -9.17
CA LYS A 992 24.03 3.11 -10.45
C LYS A 992 22.53 2.90 -10.29
N THR A 993 21.72 3.80 -10.83
CA THR A 993 20.27 3.69 -10.76
C THR A 993 19.60 3.86 -12.11
N TYR A 994 18.51 3.12 -12.31
CA TYR A 994 17.55 3.35 -13.39
C TYR A 994 16.28 3.94 -12.78
N ILE A 995 15.68 4.95 -13.41
CA ILE A 995 14.42 5.54 -12.95
C ILE A 995 13.31 5.15 -13.91
N ALA A 996 12.22 4.60 -13.38
CA ALA A 996 10.98 4.41 -14.11
C ALA A 996 9.91 5.39 -13.60
N GLY A 997 9.46 6.26 -14.52
CA GLY A 997 8.44 7.27 -14.24
C GLY A 997 8.89 8.70 -14.49
N GLY A 998 7.92 9.56 -14.82
CA GLY A 998 8.14 10.97 -15.15
C GLY A 998 8.47 11.85 -13.96
N THR A 999 8.76 13.12 -14.20
CA THR A 999 9.04 14.12 -13.15
C THR A 999 7.82 14.42 -12.27
N ASN A 1000 6.62 14.10 -12.75
CA ASN A 1000 5.37 14.23 -11.99
C ASN A 1000 5.24 13.20 -10.86
N THR A 1001 5.86 12.02 -11.01
CA THR A 1001 5.82 10.92 -10.03
C THR A 1001 7.13 10.76 -9.26
N ILE A 1002 8.26 11.16 -9.86
CA ILE A 1002 9.59 11.23 -9.25
C ILE A 1002 10.28 12.52 -9.71
N SER A 1003 10.25 13.56 -8.87
CA SER A 1003 10.76 14.89 -9.20
C SER A 1003 12.26 14.90 -9.51
N LYS A 1004 12.72 15.99 -10.12
CA LYS A 1004 14.16 16.24 -10.34
C LYS A 1004 14.93 16.40 -9.02
N SER A 1005 14.29 16.88 -7.96
CA SER A 1005 14.91 16.97 -6.63
C SER A 1005 15.10 15.59 -5.98
N THR A 1006 14.20 14.65 -6.23
CA THR A 1006 14.38 13.24 -5.82
C THR A 1006 15.44 12.56 -6.66
N GLU A 1007 15.45 12.78 -7.99
CA GLU A 1007 16.48 12.28 -8.90
C GLU A 1007 17.90 12.69 -8.48
N ALA A 1008 18.08 13.97 -8.12
CA ALA A 1008 19.37 14.49 -7.69
C ALA A 1008 19.93 13.85 -6.42
N LYS A 1009 19.09 13.15 -5.63
CA LYS A 1009 19.49 12.43 -4.42
C LYS A 1009 19.81 10.94 -4.67
N LEU A 1010 19.65 10.46 -5.91
CA LEU A 1010 19.91 9.07 -6.29
C LEU A 1010 21.31 8.93 -6.89
N PRO A 1011 22.04 7.84 -6.59
CA PRO A 1011 23.39 7.65 -7.11
C PRO A 1011 23.38 7.21 -8.58
N GLY A 1012 24.23 7.83 -9.39
CA GLY A 1012 24.58 7.40 -10.74
C GLY A 1012 23.38 7.05 -11.61
N VAL A 1013 22.43 7.98 -11.77
CA VAL A 1013 21.25 7.79 -12.62
C VAL A 1013 21.71 7.56 -14.06
N LEU A 1014 21.65 6.30 -14.50
CA LEU A 1014 22.08 5.87 -15.83
C LEU A 1014 21.06 6.28 -16.89
N GLU A 1015 19.78 6.15 -16.56
CA GLU A 1015 18.69 6.42 -17.48
C GLU A 1015 17.38 6.63 -16.72
N ARG A 1016 16.57 7.58 -17.19
CA ARG A 1016 15.18 7.75 -16.80
C ARG A 1016 14.29 7.31 -17.96
N MET A 1017 13.59 6.20 -17.79
CA MET A 1017 12.61 5.66 -18.74
C MET A 1017 11.23 6.21 -18.35
N ALA A 1018 10.73 7.19 -19.10
CA ALA A 1018 9.48 7.88 -18.80
C ALA A 1018 8.80 8.41 -20.07
N GLY A 1019 7.48 8.37 -20.07
CA GLY A 1019 6.63 9.05 -21.05
C GLY A 1019 5.67 10.05 -20.39
N LYS A 1020 4.78 10.65 -21.18
CA LYS A 1020 3.76 11.59 -20.67
C LYS A 1020 2.71 10.89 -19.79
N ASP A 1021 2.48 9.60 -20.06
CA ASP A 1021 1.58 8.75 -19.31
C ASP A 1021 2.14 7.33 -19.16
N ARG A 1022 1.35 6.45 -18.54
CA ARG A 1022 1.72 5.06 -18.26
C ARG A 1022 1.95 4.21 -19.50
N TYR A 1023 1.28 4.53 -20.60
CA TYR A 1023 1.37 3.79 -21.85
C TYR A 1023 2.67 4.14 -22.55
N GLU A 1024 2.97 5.44 -22.64
CA GLU A 1024 4.24 5.94 -23.15
C GLU A 1024 5.44 5.48 -22.29
N THR A 1025 5.32 5.47 -20.95
CA THR A 1025 6.37 4.93 -20.07
C THR A 1025 6.63 3.45 -20.34
N SER A 1026 5.58 2.64 -20.53
CA SER A 1026 5.74 1.21 -20.87
C SER A 1026 6.48 0.99 -22.19
N VAL A 1027 6.20 1.83 -23.20
CA VAL A 1027 6.90 1.83 -24.49
C VAL A 1027 8.34 2.32 -24.35
N ALA A 1028 8.61 3.34 -23.53
CA ALA A 1028 9.96 3.83 -23.31
C ALA A 1028 10.87 2.75 -22.69
N ILE A 1029 10.34 1.97 -21.74
CA ILE A 1029 11.05 0.82 -21.16
C ILE A 1029 11.29 -0.26 -22.21
N ALA A 1030 10.28 -0.58 -23.02
CA ALA A 1030 10.38 -1.57 -24.09
C ALA A 1030 11.45 -1.18 -25.13
N LYS A 1031 11.39 0.05 -25.65
CA LYS A 1031 12.39 0.60 -26.59
C LYS A 1031 13.81 0.63 -26.02
N SER A 1032 13.95 0.92 -24.73
CA SER A 1032 15.26 1.00 -24.09
C SER A 1032 15.87 -0.38 -23.84
N LYS A 1033 15.05 -1.31 -23.32
CA LYS A 1033 15.55 -2.56 -22.72
C LYS A 1033 15.26 -3.81 -23.52
N PHE A 1034 14.30 -3.81 -24.45
CA PHE A 1034 13.80 -5.01 -25.13
C PHE A 1034 13.88 -4.90 -26.65
N LYS A 1035 14.93 -4.26 -27.17
CA LYS A 1035 15.13 -3.99 -28.61
C LYS A 1035 15.13 -5.24 -29.48
N ASP A 1036 15.60 -6.36 -28.93
CA ASP A 1036 15.72 -7.64 -29.66
C ASP A 1036 14.48 -8.54 -29.50
N SER A 1037 13.47 -8.11 -28.72
CA SER A 1037 12.26 -8.91 -28.49
C SER A 1037 11.28 -8.72 -29.63
N THR A 1038 10.90 -9.81 -30.30
CA THR A 1038 9.81 -9.83 -31.28
C THR A 1038 8.47 -10.23 -30.67
N GLU A 1039 8.42 -10.50 -29.37
CA GLU A 1039 7.20 -10.85 -28.65
C GLU A 1039 6.93 -9.91 -27.49
N ALA A 1040 5.68 -9.69 -27.09
CA ALA A 1040 5.34 -8.90 -25.92
C ALA A 1040 4.11 -9.42 -25.16
N PHE A 1041 4.05 -9.10 -23.87
CA PHE A 1041 2.81 -9.21 -23.10
C PHE A 1041 2.08 -7.86 -23.12
N ILE A 1042 0.75 -7.90 -23.20
CA ILE A 1042 -0.09 -6.71 -23.06
C ILE A 1042 -1.01 -6.88 -21.86
N ALA A 1043 -0.95 -5.93 -20.93
CA ALA A 1043 -1.84 -5.88 -19.78
C ALA A 1043 -2.58 -4.54 -19.74
N SER A 1044 -3.66 -4.49 -18.96
CA SER A 1044 -4.35 -3.22 -18.69
C SER A 1044 -3.42 -2.25 -17.98
N GLY A 1045 -3.35 -1.01 -18.47
CA GLY A 1045 -2.73 0.08 -17.72
C GLY A 1045 -3.63 0.64 -16.63
N GLU A 1046 -4.91 0.27 -16.59
CA GLU A 1046 -5.90 0.82 -15.65
C GLU A 1046 -6.00 0.01 -14.34
N GLU A 1047 -5.55 -1.26 -14.36
CA GLU A 1047 -5.49 -2.18 -13.20
C GLU A 1047 -4.08 -2.74 -13.05
N PHE A 1048 -3.66 -3.08 -11.82
CA PHE A 1048 -2.26 -3.43 -11.55
C PHE A 1048 -1.97 -4.93 -11.49
N ALA A 1049 -2.96 -5.74 -11.12
CA ALA A 1049 -2.75 -7.13 -10.69
C ALA A 1049 -2.19 -8.01 -11.82
N ASP A 1050 -2.72 -7.86 -13.03
CA ASP A 1050 -2.38 -8.70 -14.19
C ASP A 1050 -0.94 -8.45 -14.66
N ALA A 1051 -0.56 -7.17 -14.81
CA ALA A 1051 0.80 -6.78 -15.17
C ALA A 1051 1.83 -7.17 -14.10
N LEU A 1052 1.44 -7.13 -12.83
CA LEU A 1052 2.28 -7.53 -11.72
C LEU A 1052 2.59 -9.04 -11.78
N VAL A 1053 1.57 -9.89 -11.92
CA VAL A 1053 1.74 -11.34 -11.86
C VAL A 1053 2.49 -11.89 -13.07
N ILE A 1054 2.36 -11.27 -14.25
CA ILE A 1054 3.12 -11.69 -15.43
C ILE A 1054 4.58 -11.22 -15.41
N SER A 1055 4.92 -10.16 -14.67
CA SER A 1055 6.27 -9.56 -14.71
C SER A 1055 7.46 -10.53 -14.52
N PRO A 1056 7.42 -11.52 -13.60
CA PRO A 1056 8.48 -12.52 -13.48
C PRO A 1056 8.67 -13.36 -14.76
N ILE A 1057 7.56 -13.73 -15.40
CA ILE A 1057 7.52 -14.49 -16.65
C ILE A 1057 8.01 -13.63 -17.81
N SER A 1058 7.53 -12.39 -17.91
CA SER A 1058 8.01 -11.39 -18.87
C SER A 1058 9.53 -11.23 -18.78
N GLY A 1059 10.07 -11.12 -17.57
CA GLY A 1059 11.50 -11.05 -17.33
C GLY A 1059 12.25 -12.35 -17.66
N LYS A 1060 11.66 -13.52 -17.37
CA LYS A 1060 12.25 -14.84 -17.67
C LYS A 1060 12.39 -15.08 -19.18
N TYR A 1061 11.37 -14.73 -19.96
CA TYR A 1061 11.36 -14.91 -21.41
C TYR A 1061 11.85 -13.70 -22.20
N ASN A 1062 12.35 -12.66 -21.52
CA ASN A 1062 12.81 -11.41 -22.15
C ASN A 1062 11.75 -10.75 -23.05
N LYS A 1063 10.47 -10.81 -22.63
CA LYS A 1063 9.34 -10.19 -23.35
C LYS A 1063 8.91 -8.92 -22.61
N PRO A 1064 8.88 -7.73 -23.23
CA PRO A 1064 8.37 -6.54 -22.57
C PRO A 1064 6.89 -6.68 -22.21
N THR A 1065 6.49 -6.07 -21.08
CA THR A 1065 5.08 -5.91 -20.72
C THR A 1065 4.64 -4.50 -21.09
N LEU A 1066 3.84 -4.39 -22.15
CA LEU A 1066 3.21 -3.15 -22.59
C LEU A 1066 1.90 -2.93 -21.86
N LEU A 1067 1.59 -1.67 -21.55
CA LEU A 1067 0.31 -1.31 -20.93
C LEU A 1067 -0.62 -0.73 -21.99
N ALA A 1068 -1.90 -1.08 -21.94
CA ALA A 1068 -2.93 -0.55 -22.83
C ALA A 1068 -4.14 -0.03 -22.05
N SER A 1069 -4.76 1.04 -22.55
CA SER A 1069 -6.05 1.57 -22.10
C SER A 1069 -7.20 0.79 -22.73
N ARG A 1070 -8.35 0.76 -22.05
CA ARG A 1070 -9.60 0.34 -22.68
C ARG A 1070 -10.05 1.27 -23.81
N ASN A 1071 -9.62 2.52 -23.77
CA ASN A 1071 -9.86 3.47 -24.84
C ASN A 1071 -8.79 3.31 -25.92
N LYS A 1072 -9.17 2.73 -27.06
CA LYS A 1072 -8.27 2.52 -28.20
C LYS A 1072 -7.52 3.79 -28.64
N ASN A 1073 -8.16 4.95 -28.54
CA ASN A 1073 -7.57 6.22 -28.98
C ASN A 1073 -6.36 6.63 -28.13
N THR A 1074 -6.27 6.16 -26.88
CA THR A 1074 -5.13 6.41 -25.98
C THR A 1074 -3.95 5.50 -26.29
N ASN A 1075 -4.15 4.43 -27.06
CA ASN A 1075 -3.13 3.40 -27.31
C ASN A 1075 -2.26 3.66 -28.55
N ALA A 1076 -2.39 4.82 -29.19
CA ALA A 1076 -1.67 5.14 -30.42
C ALA A 1076 -0.15 4.95 -30.30
N VAL A 1077 0.45 5.28 -29.15
CA VAL A 1077 1.90 5.10 -28.92
C VAL A 1077 2.29 3.63 -28.75
N VAL A 1078 1.43 2.83 -28.14
CA VAL A 1078 1.65 1.39 -27.95
C VAL A 1078 1.54 0.66 -29.29
N LYS A 1079 0.49 0.98 -30.06
CA LYS A 1079 0.28 0.49 -31.42
C LYS A 1079 1.48 0.81 -32.32
N LYS A 1080 1.90 2.07 -32.36
CA LYS A 1080 3.06 2.49 -33.13
C LYS A 1080 4.34 1.76 -32.72
N TYR A 1081 4.53 1.48 -31.43
CA TYR A 1081 5.68 0.69 -30.99
C TYR A 1081 5.62 -0.75 -31.46
N ILE A 1082 4.44 -1.39 -31.41
CA ILE A 1082 4.24 -2.76 -31.90
C ILE A 1082 4.63 -2.85 -33.38
N GLU A 1083 4.18 -1.89 -34.19
CA GLU A 1083 4.53 -1.75 -35.61
C GLU A 1083 6.03 -1.50 -35.81
N ASP A 1084 6.57 -0.45 -35.19
CA ASP A 1084 7.98 -0.02 -35.33
C ASP A 1084 8.97 -1.11 -34.90
N ALA A 1085 8.64 -1.87 -33.84
CA ALA A 1085 9.48 -2.94 -33.31
C ALA A 1085 9.31 -4.27 -34.05
N GLY A 1086 8.35 -4.37 -34.97
CA GLY A 1086 8.07 -5.60 -35.71
C GLY A 1086 7.68 -6.77 -34.81
N LEU A 1087 6.84 -6.53 -33.79
CA LEU A 1087 6.44 -7.59 -32.88
C LEU A 1087 5.56 -8.62 -33.61
N THR A 1088 6.01 -9.87 -33.62
CA THR A 1088 5.37 -11.01 -34.32
C THR A 1088 4.43 -11.81 -33.44
N SER A 1089 4.39 -11.55 -32.13
CA SER A 1089 3.51 -12.25 -31.17
C SER A 1089 3.18 -11.36 -29.99
N ILE A 1090 1.90 -11.29 -29.63
CA ILE A 1090 1.40 -10.51 -28.49
C ILE A 1090 0.47 -11.39 -27.68
N ILE A 1091 0.73 -11.48 -26.37
CA ILE A 1091 -0.10 -12.25 -25.44
C ILE A 1091 -0.79 -11.28 -24.46
N ALA A 1092 -2.11 -11.25 -24.50
CA ALA A 1092 -2.93 -10.47 -23.60
C ALA A 1092 -3.02 -11.13 -22.21
N ILE A 1093 -2.86 -10.33 -21.16
CA ILE A 1093 -2.97 -10.75 -19.76
C ILE A 1093 -4.13 -10.00 -19.11
N GLY A 1094 -5.07 -10.74 -18.55
CA GLY A 1094 -6.27 -10.20 -17.91
C GLY A 1094 -7.51 -10.23 -18.80
N GLY A 1095 -8.67 -10.11 -18.16
CA GLY A 1095 -9.96 -10.31 -18.82
C GLY A 1095 -10.41 -9.17 -19.75
N GLU A 1096 -11.38 -9.47 -20.61
CA GLU A 1096 -11.97 -8.52 -21.58
C GLU A 1096 -12.47 -7.22 -20.97
N LYS A 1097 -12.92 -7.24 -19.70
CA LYS A 1097 -13.42 -6.05 -19.00
C LYS A 1097 -12.41 -4.91 -18.98
N TYR A 1098 -11.12 -5.22 -18.87
CA TYR A 1098 -10.02 -4.26 -18.72
C TYR A 1098 -9.10 -4.19 -19.93
N LEU A 1099 -9.08 -5.23 -20.75
CA LEU A 1099 -8.37 -5.26 -22.02
C LEU A 1099 -9.28 -5.86 -23.10
N PRO A 1100 -10.20 -5.07 -23.69
CA PRO A 1100 -11.18 -5.56 -24.65
C PRO A 1100 -10.54 -6.13 -25.91
N TYR A 1101 -11.15 -7.13 -26.53
CA TYR A 1101 -10.65 -7.68 -27.81
C TYR A 1101 -10.56 -6.62 -28.92
N SER A 1102 -11.45 -5.62 -28.93
CA SER A 1102 -11.39 -4.53 -29.89
C SER A 1102 -10.12 -3.70 -29.76
N VAL A 1103 -9.63 -3.49 -28.53
CA VAL A 1103 -8.36 -2.81 -28.27
C VAL A 1103 -7.19 -3.67 -28.71
N LEU A 1104 -7.18 -4.97 -28.37
CA LEU A 1104 -6.11 -5.87 -28.78
C LEU A 1104 -6.00 -5.97 -30.30
N ARG A 1105 -7.12 -6.11 -31.00
CA ARG A 1105 -7.12 -6.14 -32.47
C ARG A 1105 -6.61 -4.83 -33.07
N ASP A 1106 -6.99 -3.69 -32.48
CA ASP A 1106 -6.51 -2.38 -32.93
C ASP A 1106 -4.99 -2.20 -32.73
N LEU A 1107 -4.41 -2.81 -31.70
CA LEU A 1107 -2.98 -2.78 -31.41
C LEU A 1107 -2.14 -3.63 -32.37
N VAL A 1108 -2.72 -4.69 -32.96
CA VAL A 1108 -2.04 -5.65 -33.85
C VAL A 1108 -2.45 -5.51 -35.31
N ARG A 1109 -3.03 -4.39 -35.70
CA ARG A 1109 -3.45 -4.08 -37.08
C ARG A 1109 -2.81 -2.79 -37.52
#